data_AF-K0S6L4-F1
#
_entry.id   AF-K0S6L4-F1
#
_cell.length_a   1.000
_cell.length_b   1.000
_cell.length_c   1.000
_cell.angle_alpha   90.00
_cell.angle_beta   90.00
_cell.angle_gamma   90.00
#
_symmetry.space_group_name_H-M   'P 1'
#
loop_
_entity.id
_entity.type
_entity.pdbx_description
1 polymer ?
#
loop_
_entity_poly.entity_id
_entity_poly.type
_entity_poly.pdbx_seq_one_letter_code
_entity_poly.pdbx_strand_id
1 'polypeptide(L)'
;MLKLTTAGLLLLLEKGSGQQCVSGPFTLKDLEGDCSYDVLLEAYTRQVFDATGSACTDPSLSAQDDFNAKLLPGGDPASDSYQRDAEAAGRLVCTTMYDSADVTPFYRAADKGTDMHFEEMFYNGRSDWQEEVATEYESADGSITSLLKRDAAKVREFFHGDGSYSRVAWPDELTNFESCETPAAFCCWPKDRQANDGNGNCAKPYDQNCVDKDPADNTNLCFADLDKGNKSSAFDSRQGFMSFPEDNNAGEGAIHCHGLAWAADEYDTYSRYKGNNLFFVSMYDHMHQRGYVEEIPGMPMCGCMEQMPLVTRSDCTQVDVTEDWEVSYNPEGGMVGKITKVDIDFNACRGRNNRNNDLWAKVARLYDEGRVSARDFGKVGQVLTNDHDCYFGTEYAKQKKGLATGYTHDSTVWTQVAGRDELEHDAYGKNAFNTAFFGQTLTKDTTPIIMRICADCVSTHKRIFYKRLTPIDDPNFQLLHNIMYYRNGNPAPDNVWDEDYSLHSTYEDAVSGANPWKCPGDKFNYHAPFTGECSPDGTKVRNQHSYFNDGNGPRKNVAYYINKPEDVGVSDLIPSDRTRSPGDIIEEEIGIVKTTGASFDGGDGTIHVTGSGDIWHQADRFHYIYENGEGDITVKVHLTDMASIGNRYVCSVLHLVCSRPSFNSPKLQIPTPPPAEDGPRLES
;
A
#
# COMPACT_ATOMS: atom_id res chain seq x y z
N MET A 1 -58.75 -66.48 8.58
CA MET A 1 -58.42 -66.19 9.99
C MET A 1 -57.66 -64.87 9.96
N LEU A 2 -58.04 -63.75 10.56
CA LEU A 2 -58.89 -63.42 11.70
C LEU A 2 -59.60 -62.08 11.37
N LYS A 3 -60.85 -61.92 11.82
CA LYS A 3 -61.60 -60.65 11.83
C LYS A 3 -61.01 -59.72 12.91
N LEU A 4 -61.04 -58.40 12.68
CA LEU A 4 -61.73 -57.48 13.59
C LEU A 4 -62.05 -56.14 12.88
N THR A 5 -63.30 -55.72 13.08
CA THR A 5 -64.00 -54.50 12.65
C THR A 5 -63.62 -53.28 13.46
N THR A 6 -63.63 -52.08 12.86
CA THR A 6 -64.43 -50.93 13.34
C THR A 6 -64.67 -49.92 12.21
N ALA A 7 -65.93 -49.47 12.09
CA ALA A 7 -66.37 -48.39 11.22
C ALA A 7 -65.89 -47.02 11.74
N GLY A 8 -65.54 -46.12 10.84
CA GLY A 8 -65.19 -44.73 11.12
C GLY A 8 -65.70 -43.83 9.98
N LEU A 9 -66.50 -42.86 10.38
CA LEU A 9 -67.26 -41.90 9.60
C LEU A 9 -66.39 -40.98 8.73
N LEU A 10 -66.83 -40.79 7.48
CA LEU A 10 -66.76 -39.59 6.65
C LEU A 10 -65.79 -38.44 7.07
N LEU A 11 -64.79 -38.17 6.22
CA LEU A 11 -64.38 -36.81 5.83
C LEU A 11 -63.52 -36.91 4.58
N LEU A 12 -64.14 -36.67 3.42
CA LEU A 12 -63.43 -36.17 2.25
C LEU A 12 -62.85 -34.81 2.66
N LEU A 13 -61.60 -34.82 3.09
CA LEU A 13 -60.76 -33.62 3.06
C LEU A 13 -60.48 -33.35 1.58
N GLU A 14 -61.35 -32.56 0.96
CA GLU A 14 -60.94 -31.75 -0.18
C GLU A 14 -59.75 -30.92 0.31
N LYS A 15 -58.54 -31.30 -0.12
CA LYS A 15 -57.34 -30.49 0.04
C LYS A 15 -57.60 -29.18 -0.72
N GLY A 16 -57.92 -28.13 0.01
CA GLY A 16 -58.09 -26.80 -0.54
C GLY A 16 -56.82 -26.38 -1.28
N SER A 17 -56.97 -26.08 -2.57
CA SER A 17 -56.03 -25.24 -3.30
C SER A 17 -55.81 -23.95 -2.50
N GLY A 18 -54.56 -23.47 -2.39
CA GLY A 18 -54.24 -22.19 -1.75
C GLY A 18 -55.27 -21.13 -2.14
N GLN A 19 -55.97 -20.61 -1.14
CA GLN A 19 -57.25 -19.92 -1.33
C GLN A 19 -56.96 -18.47 -1.77
N GLN A 20 -56.81 -18.25 -3.08
CA GLN A 20 -56.68 -16.91 -3.65
C GLN A 20 -58.00 -16.14 -3.48
N CYS A 21 -57.92 -14.92 -2.95
CA CYS A 21 -59.07 -14.09 -2.62
C CYS A 21 -59.32 -13.01 -3.68
N VAL A 22 -58.27 -12.29 -4.08
CA VAL A 22 -58.37 -11.33 -5.19
C VAL A 22 -58.11 -12.06 -6.50
N SER A 23 -59.04 -11.94 -7.45
CA SER A 23 -58.99 -12.59 -8.77
C SER A 23 -58.78 -11.58 -9.90
N GLY A 24 -58.15 -12.03 -10.98
CA GLY A 24 -57.88 -11.22 -12.17
C GLY A 24 -56.52 -10.51 -12.16
N PRO A 25 -56.19 -9.83 -13.27
CA PRO A 25 -54.93 -9.11 -13.42
C PRO A 25 -54.95 -7.79 -12.63
N PHE A 26 -53.77 -7.34 -12.20
CA PHE A 26 -53.57 -6.04 -11.56
C PHE A 26 -52.19 -5.47 -11.88
N THR A 27 -52.01 -4.17 -11.63
CA THR A 27 -50.72 -3.50 -11.73
C THR A 27 -50.47 -2.71 -10.45
N LEU A 28 -49.34 -2.98 -9.80
CA LEU A 28 -48.80 -2.17 -8.73
C LEU A 28 -48.02 -1.02 -9.37
N LYS A 29 -48.41 0.22 -9.05
CA LYS A 29 -47.83 1.44 -9.62
C LYS A 29 -47.22 2.32 -8.54
N ASP A 30 -46.47 3.33 -8.97
CA ASP A 30 -45.87 4.35 -8.10
C ASP A 30 -45.02 3.67 -7.00
N LEU A 31 -44.21 2.68 -7.42
CA LEU A 31 -43.28 1.99 -6.54
C LEU A 31 -41.94 2.70 -6.63
N GLU A 32 -41.40 3.07 -5.47
CA GLU A 32 -40.16 3.81 -5.33
C GLU A 32 -39.18 3.03 -4.43
N GLY A 33 -37.89 3.22 -4.68
CA GLY A 33 -36.81 2.61 -3.90
C GLY A 33 -36.48 1.17 -4.28
N ASP A 34 -35.66 0.50 -3.46
CA ASP A 34 -35.17 -0.85 -3.75
C ASP A 34 -36.30 -1.88 -3.73
N CYS A 35 -36.38 -2.71 -4.77
CA CYS A 35 -37.38 -3.77 -4.87
C CYS A 35 -37.08 -4.89 -3.86
N SER A 36 -38.06 -5.21 -3.04
CA SER A 36 -38.01 -6.33 -2.09
C SER A 36 -39.38 -6.98 -1.94
N TYR A 37 -39.41 -8.20 -1.41
CA TYR A 37 -40.68 -8.88 -1.11
C TYR A 37 -41.60 -8.02 -0.21
N ASP A 38 -41.03 -7.34 0.79
CA ASP A 38 -41.81 -6.51 1.72
C ASP A 38 -42.42 -5.30 1.03
N VAL A 39 -41.65 -4.62 0.16
CA VAL A 39 -42.15 -3.48 -0.64
C VAL A 39 -43.28 -3.93 -1.58
N LEU A 40 -43.12 -5.09 -2.22
CA LEU A 40 -44.16 -5.66 -3.08
C LEU A 40 -45.42 -6.02 -2.31
N LEU A 41 -45.27 -6.65 -1.13
CA LEU A 41 -46.39 -7.03 -0.26
C LEU A 41 -47.13 -5.79 0.27
N GLU A 42 -46.40 -4.76 0.70
CA GLU A 42 -46.99 -3.50 1.15
C GLU A 42 -47.78 -2.82 0.02
N ALA A 43 -47.18 -2.74 -1.17
CA ALA A 43 -47.85 -2.19 -2.34
C ALA A 43 -49.09 -3.00 -2.73
N TYR A 44 -48.99 -4.33 -2.71
CA TYR A 44 -50.12 -5.22 -2.97
C TYR A 44 -51.26 -5.01 -1.97
N THR A 45 -50.92 -4.95 -0.69
CA THR A 45 -51.88 -4.75 0.40
C THR A 45 -52.65 -3.45 0.18
N ARG A 46 -51.92 -2.35 -0.05
CA ARG A 46 -52.50 -1.01 -0.22
C ARG A 46 -53.28 -0.82 -1.52
N GLN A 47 -52.75 -1.31 -2.65
CA GLN A 47 -53.26 -0.99 -3.98
C GLN A 47 -54.25 -2.01 -4.53
N VAL A 48 -54.24 -3.24 -3.99
CA VAL A 48 -55.03 -4.35 -4.53
C VAL A 48 -55.91 -4.98 -3.46
N PHE A 49 -55.32 -5.41 -2.33
CA PHE A 49 -56.06 -6.15 -1.31
C PHE A 49 -57.08 -5.29 -0.56
N ASP A 50 -56.64 -4.13 -0.04
CA ASP A 50 -57.46 -3.16 0.72
C ASP A 50 -58.11 -2.10 -0.18
N ALA A 51 -57.94 -2.20 -1.50
CA ALA A 51 -58.49 -1.24 -2.43
C ALA A 51 -60.02 -1.20 -2.37
N THR A 52 -60.61 -0.01 -2.51
CA THR A 52 -62.07 0.16 -2.49
C THR A 52 -62.70 -0.62 -3.64
N GLY A 53 -63.51 -1.63 -3.32
CA GLY A 53 -64.11 -2.54 -4.31
C GLY A 53 -63.36 -3.85 -4.53
N SER A 54 -62.34 -4.16 -3.72
CA SER A 54 -61.69 -5.48 -3.67
C SER A 54 -62.71 -6.61 -3.50
N ALA A 55 -62.51 -7.71 -4.23
CA ALA A 55 -63.36 -8.89 -4.17
C ALA A 55 -63.09 -9.77 -2.93
N CYS A 56 -62.10 -9.42 -2.11
CA CYS A 56 -61.76 -10.22 -0.95
C CYS A 56 -62.64 -9.89 0.25
N THR A 57 -63.63 -10.75 0.52
CA THR A 57 -64.56 -10.60 1.66
C THR A 57 -64.32 -11.62 2.78
N ASP A 58 -63.34 -12.51 2.64
CA ASP A 58 -63.03 -13.53 3.64
C ASP A 58 -62.13 -12.95 4.73
N PRO A 59 -62.63 -12.78 5.98
CA PRO A 59 -61.84 -12.20 7.07
C PRO A 59 -60.76 -13.14 7.60
N SER A 60 -60.71 -14.40 7.14
CA SER A 60 -59.70 -15.38 7.57
C SER A 60 -58.44 -15.39 6.71
N LEU A 61 -58.44 -14.70 5.55
CA LEU A 61 -57.30 -14.62 4.65
C LEU A 61 -56.58 -13.28 4.79
N SER A 62 -55.26 -13.29 5.02
CA SER A 62 -54.47 -12.06 5.06
C SER A 62 -54.00 -11.64 3.66
N ALA A 63 -53.62 -10.37 3.51
CA ALA A 63 -53.00 -9.87 2.27
C ALA A 63 -51.73 -10.65 1.93
N GLN A 64 -50.96 -11.06 2.93
CA GLN A 64 -49.76 -11.88 2.78
C GLN A 64 -50.07 -13.27 2.24
N ASP A 65 -51.08 -13.95 2.77
CA ASP A 65 -51.47 -15.28 2.30
C ASP A 65 -51.90 -15.24 0.83
N ASP A 66 -52.68 -14.22 0.45
CA ASP A 66 -53.15 -14.03 -0.92
C ASP A 66 -52.00 -13.66 -1.88
N PHE A 67 -51.08 -12.80 -1.43
CA PHE A 67 -49.91 -12.40 -2.20
C PHE A 67 -48.95 -13.57 -2.42
N ASN A 68 -48.69 -14.37 -1.38
CA ASN A 68 -47.88 -15.58 -1.47
C ASN A 68 -48.47 -16.59 -2.46
N ALA A 69 -49.79 -16.76 -2.45
CA ALA A 69 -50.47 -17.65 -3.40
C ALA A 69 -50.39 -17.16 -4.86
N LYS A 70 -50.14 -15.86 -5.08
CA LYS A 70 -49.89 -15.27 -6.41
C LYS A 70 -48.44 -15.44 -6.85
N LEU A 71 -47.49 -15.34 -5.92
CA LEU A 71 -46.07 -15.60 -6.16
C LEU A 71 -45.77 -17.09 -6.38
N LEU A 72 -46.50 -17.98 -5.71
CA LEU A 72 -46.33 -19.44 -5.76
C LEU A 72 -47.64 -20.15 -6.18
N PRO A 73 -48.06 -20.06 -7.45
CA PRO A 73 -49.25 -20.76 -7.92
C PRO A 73 -49.14 -22.28 -7.69
N GLY A 74 -50.04 -22.83 -6.87
CA GLY A 74 -50.05 -24.26 -6.54
C GLY A 74 -49.07 -24.70 -5.45
N GLY A 75 -48.40 -23.76 -4.77
CA GLY A 75 -47.64 -24.06 -3.56
C GLY A 75 -48.54 -24.56 -2.42
N ASP A 76 -47.96 -25.30 -1.47
CA ASP A 76 -48.66 -25.80 -0.26
C ASP A 76 -48.50 -24.80 0.89
N PRO A 77 -49.55 -24.05 1.27
CA PRO A 77 -49.47 -23.07 2.36
C PRO A 77 -49.21 -23.71 3.73
N ALA A 78 -49.42 -25.02 3.87
CA ALA A 78 -49.11 -25.76 5.10
C ALA A 78 -47.64 -26.17 5.20
N SER A 79 -46.81 -25.93 4.18
CA SER A 79 -45.37 -26.21 4.21
C SER A 79 -44.62 -25.24 5.11
N ASP A 80 -43.73 -25.76 5.95
CA ASP A 80 -42.80 -24.97 6.78
C ASP A 80 -41.81 -24.11 5.95
N SER A 81 -41.71 -24.33 4.62
CA SER A 81 -40.89 -23.54 3.69
C SER A 81 -41.67 -22.45 2.96
N TYR A 82 -42.99 -22.48 2.97
CA TYR A 82 -43.83 -21.70 2.04
C TYR A 82 -43.50 -20.21 2.04
N GLN A 83 -43.35 -19.61 3.22
CA GLN A 83 -42.98 -18.20 3.35
C GLN A 83 -41.59 -17.89 2.77
N ARG A 84 -40.59 -18.75 3.02
CA ARG A 84 -39.23 -18.56 2.47
C ARG A 84 -39.21 -18.69 0.96
N ASP A 85 -40.01 -19.62 0.42
CA ASP A 85 -40.16 -19.83 -1.01
C ASP A 85 -40.86 -18.63 -1.67
N ALA A 86 -41.85 -18.03 -0.98
CA ALA A 86 -42.56 -16.85 -1.47
C ALA A 86 -41.65 -15.61 -1.45
N GLU A 87 -40.85 -15.42 -0.39
CA GLU A 87 -39.81 -14.38 -0.35
C GLU A 87 -38.79 -14.55 -1.47
N ALA A 88 -38.40 -15.80 -1.79
CA ALA A 88 -37.51 -16.09 -2.91
C ALA A 88 -38.16 -15.77 -4.26
N ALA A 89 -39.44 -16.08 -4.44
CA ALA A 89 -40.20 -15.72 -5.64
C ALA A 89 -40.36 -14.20 -5.78
N GLY A 90 -40.62 -13.47 -4.68
CA GLY A 90 -40.64 -12.02 -4.68
C GLY A 90 -39.30 -11.41 -5.07
N ARG A 91 -38.18 -11.94 -4.56
CA ARG A 91 -36.83 -11.54 -5.00
C ARG A 91 -36.61 -11.81 -6.49
N LEU A 92 -37.11 -12.92 -7.02
CA LEU A 92 -37.00 -13.24 -8.44
C LEU A 92 -37.74 -12.23 -9.34
N VAL A 93 -38.88 -11.69 -8.88
CA VAL A 93 -39.58 -10.60 -9.58
C VAL A 93 -38.67 -9.37 -9.69
N CYS A 94 -37.99 -9.02 -8.59
CA CYS A 94 -37.07 -7.89 -8.55
C CYS A 94 -35.84 -8.11 -9.47
N THR A 95 -35.17 -9.25 -9.38
CA THR A 95 -33.98 -9.52 -10.21
C THR A 95 -34.35 -9.57 -11.69
N THR A 96 -35.47 -10.21 -12.06
CA THR A 96 -35.94 -10.26 -13.46
C THR A 96 -36.28 -8.86 -13.99
N MET A 97 -36.87 -8.00 -13.15
CA MET A 97 -37.09 -6.60 -13.52
C MET A 97 -35.78 -5.89 -13.82
N TYR A 98 -34.78 -6.02 -12.94
CA TYR A 98 -33.46 -5.42 -13.14
C TYR A 98 -32.73 -5.98 -14.37
N ASP A 99 -32.83 -7.28 -14.64
CA ASP A 99 -32.20 -7.91 -15.80
C ASP A 99 -32.83 -7.46 -17.12
N SER A 100 -34.15 -7.24 -17.11
CA SER A 100 -34.90 -6.80 -18.30
C SER A 100 -34.88 -5.29 -18.55
N ALA A 101 -34.32 -4.50 -17.62
CA ALA A 101 -34.25 -3.04 -17.78
C ALA A 101 -33.31 -2.63 -18.92
N ASP A 102 -33.73 -1.65 -19.71
CA ASP A 102 -32.94 -1.10 -20.81
C ASP A 102 -31.57 -0.62 -20.31
N VAL A 103 -30.52 -0.95 -21.05
CA VAL A 103 -29.14 -0.57 -20.73
C VAL A 103 -28.57 0.27 -21.85
N THR A 104 -28.08 1.46 -21.51
CA THR A 104 -27.41 2.35 -22.43
C THR A 104 -25.96 1.88 -22.63
N PRO A 105 -25.52 1.61 -23.88
CA PRO A 105 -24.13 1.27 -24.15
C PRO A 105 -23.16 2.40 -23.79
N PHE A 106 -22.01 2.06 -23.23
CA PHE A 106 -21.05 3.04 -22.71
C PHE A 106 -20.47 3.96 -23.79
N TYR A 107 -20.21 3.46 -25.01
CA TYR A 107 -19.65 4.22 -26.13
C TYR A 107 -20.47 5.47 -26.54
N ARG A 108 -21.75 5.53 -26.15
CA ARG A 108 -22.61 6.70 -26.40
C ARG A 108 -22.15 7.95 -25.66
N ALA A 109 -21.33 7.80 -24.61
CA ALA A 109 -20.79 8.93 -23.86
C ALA A 109 -19.85 9.80 -24.72
N ALA A 110 -18.98 9.19 -25.51
CA ALA A 110 -18.12 9.91 -26.45
C ALA A 110 -18.74 10.04 -27.85
N ASP A 111 -19.55 9.06 -28.27
CA ASP A 111 -20.17 9.00 -29.61
C ASP A 111 -19.12 9.01 -30.74
N LYS A 112 -18.01 8.27 -30.53
CA LYS A 112 -16.84 8.19 -31.44
C LYS A 112 -16.71 6.86 -32.18
N GLY A 113 -17.69 5.97 -32.02
CA GLY A 113 -17.69 4.61 -32.56
C GLY A 113 -18.58 3.72 -31.71
N THR A 114 -18.77 2.47 -32.13
CA THR A 114 -19.48 1.45 -31.33
C THR A 114 -18.58 0.30 -30.90
N ASP A 115 -17.28 0.38 -31.21
CA ASP A 115 -16.28 -0.67 -30.98
C ASP A 115 -15.41 -0.39 -29.73
N MET A 116 -15.76 0.64 -28.95
CA MET A 116 -15.07 1.05 -27.72
C MET A 116 -13.58 1.44 -27.89
N HIS A 117 -13.07 1.55 -29.13
CA HIS A 117 -11.66 1.86 -29.38
C HIS A 117 -11.26 3.24 -28.87
N PHE A 118 -12.16 4.22 -29.02
CA PHE A 118 -11.93 5.57 -28.50
C PHE A 118 -11.86 5.57 -26.97
N GLU A 119 -12.78 4.88 -26.32
CA GLU A 119 -12.87 4.75 -24.87
C GLU A 119 -11.64 4.02 -24.31
N GLU A 120 -11.17 2.96 -24.96
CA GLU A 120 -9.92 2.29 -24.62
C GLU A 120 -8.73 3.26 -24.65
N MET A 121 -8.58 4.02 -25.74
CA MET A 121 -7.51 5.02 -25.85
C MET A 121 -7.66 6.14 -24.82
N PHE A 122 -8.89 6.56 -24.51
CA PHE A 122 -9.17 7.55 -23.47
C PHE A 122 -8.72 7.04 -22.09
N TYR A 123 -9.13 5.84 -21.69
CA TYR A 123 -8.78 5.28 -20.38
C TYR A 123 -7.32 4.86 -20.25
N ASN A 124 -6.63 4.64 -21.38
CA ASN A 124 -5.19 4.43 -21.42
C ASN A 124 -4.37 5.73 -21.43
N GLY A 125 -5.02 6.91 -21.46
CA GLY A 125 -4.35 8.21 -21.46
C GLY A 125 -3.81 8.65 -22.83
N ARG A 126 -4.29 8.05 -23.93
CA ARG A 126 -3.73 8.20 -25.28
C ARG A 126 -4.66 8.77 -26.36
N SER A 127 -5.90 9.14 -26.00
CA SER A 127 -6.81 9.73 -26.99
C SER A 127 -6.50 11.21 -27.26
N ASP A 128 -7.09 11.77 -28.31
CA ASP A 128 -7.05 13.21 -28.61
C ASP A 128 -7.44 14.06 -27.39
N TRP A 129 -8.45 13.64 -26.62
CA TRP A 129 -8.87 14.32 -25.39
C TRP A 129 -7.82 14.39 -24.30
N GLN A 130 -6.79 13.53 -24.34
CA GLN A 130 -5.70 13.51 -23.37
C GLN A 130 -4.60 14.50 -23.74
N GLU A 131 -4.34 14.65 -25.04
CA GLU A 131 -3.26 15.49 -25.57
C GLU A 131 -3.71 16.94 -25.84
N GLU A 132 -4.99 17.15 -26.19
CA GLU A 132 -5.54 18.45 -26.57
C GLU A 132 -5.51 19.48 -25.43
N VAL A 133 -4.89 20.63 -25.68
CA VAL A 133 -5.05 21.86 -24.88
C VAL A 133 -5.86 22.88 -25.67
N ALA A 134 -6.67 23.72 -25.02
CA ALA A 134 -7.39 24.78 -25.72
C ALA A 134 -6.40 25.74 -26.40
N THR A 135 -6.66 26.12 -27.65
CA THR A 135 -5.72 26.95 -28.43
C THR A 135 -6.38 28.25 -28.85
N GLU A 136 -5.87 29.39 -28.38
CA GLU A 136 -6.45 30.69 -28.74
C GLU A 136 -5.91 31.24 -30.08
N TYR A 137 -4.79 30.74 -30.62
CA TYR A 137 -4.05 31.42 -31.71
C TYR A 137 -3.39 30.53 -32.79
N GLU A 138 -3.77 29.26 -32.94
CA GLU A 138 -3.05 28.35 -33.85
C GLU A 138 -3.28 28.59 -35.35
N SER A 139 -4.39 29.23 -35.74
CA SER A 139 -4.67 29.44 -37.16
C SER A 139 -4.12 30.78 -37.67
N ALA A 140 -3.71 30.82 -38.94
CA ALA A 140 -3.19 32.02 -39.58
C ALA A 140 -4.23 33.17 -39.68
N ASP A 141 -5.51 32.88 -39.46
CA ASP A 141 -6.62 33.84 -39.43
C ASP A 141 -7.07 34.22 -38.00
N GLY A 142 -6.39 33.72 -36.95
CA GLY A 142 -6.71 34.01 -35.55
C GLY A 142 -8.01 33.36 -35.05
N SER A 143 -8.47 32.32 -35.74
CA SER A 143 -9.59 31.48 -35.31
C SER A 143 -9.13 30.39 -34.35
N ILE A 144 -10.03 30.02 -33.44
CA ILE A 144 -9.78 29.01 -32.40
C ILE A 144 -9.87 27.62 -33.04
N THR A 145 -8.79 26.84 -32.98
CA THR A 145 -8.73 25.49 -33.57
C THR A 145 -9.22 24.41 -32.60
N SER A 146 -8.95 24.53 -31.30
CA SER A 146 -9.43 23.62 -30.26
C SER A 146 -10.24 24.33 -29.18
N LEU A 147 -11.45 23.84 -28.92
CA LEU A 147 -12.36 24.30 -27.86
C LEU A 147 -12.83 23.08 -27.07
N LEU A 148 -12.12 22.75 -25.99
CA LEU A 148 -12.33 21.51 -25.22
C LEU A 148 -13.81 21.22 -24.88
N LYS A 149 -14.56 22.25 -24.44
CA LYS A 149 -15.99 22.11 -24.12
C LYS A 149 -16.88 21.79 -25.33
N ARG A 150 -16.47 22.20 -26.53
CA ARG A 150 -17.14 21.87 -27.79
C ARG A 150 -16.69 20.49 -28.28
N ASP A 151 -15.40 20.20 -28.16
CA ASP A 151 -14.80 18.98 -28.71
C ASP A 151 -15.24 17.73 -27.93
N ALA A 152 -15.60 17.91 -26.64
CA ALA A 152 -16.27 16.92 -25.79
C ALA A 152 -17.76 17.24 -25.51
N ALA A 153 -18.46 17.95 -26.40
CA ALA A 153 -19.87 18.34 -26.18
C ALA A 153 -20.82 17.14 -25.95
N LYS A 154 -20.50 15.98 -26.53
CA LYS A 154 -21.26 14.74 -26.36
C LYS A 154 -21.27 14.23 -24.92
N VAL A 155 -20.18 14.41 -24.18
CA VAL A 155 -20.11 14.09 -22.74
C VAL A 155 -21.15 14.89 -21.96
N ARG A 156 -21.30 16.19 -22.26
CA ARG A 156 -22.30 17.05 -21.62
C ARG A 156 -23.72 16.67 -22.00
N GLU A 157 -23.96 16.35 -23.27
CA GLU A 157 -25.26 15.88 -23.77
C GLU A 157 -25.67 14.57 -23.08
N PHE A 158 -24.73 13.62 -22.99
CA PHE A 158 -24.94 12.33 -22.34
C PHE A 158 -25.22 12.51 -20.84
N PHE A 159 -24.48 13.36 -20.13
CA PHE A 159 -24.77 13.66 -18.72
C PHE A 159 -26.19 14.22 -18.50
N HIS A 160 -26.65 15.14 -19.34
CA HIS A 160 -28.03 15.67 -19.26
C HIS A 160 -29.11 14.73 -19.82
N GLY A 161 -28.72 13.55 -20.32
CA GLY A 161 -29.60 12.53 -20.88
C GLY A 161 -29.32 11.17 -20.24
N ASP A 162 -28.97 10.18 -21.07
CA ASP A 162 -28.82 8.78 -20.68
C ASP A 162 -27.87 8.56 -19.48
N GLY A 163 -26.84 9.40 -19.32
CA GLY A 163 -25.86 9.31 -18.23
C GLY A 163 -26.43 9.56 -16.83
N SER A 164 -27.52 10.34 -16.70
CA SER A 164 -28.19 10.61 -15.42
C SER A 164 -29.62 10.06 -15.34
N TYR A 165 -30.19 9.61 -16.47
CA TYR A 165 -31.59 9.18 -16.55
C TYR A 165 -31.78 7.74 -17.08
N SER A 166 -30.70 6.96 -17.20
CA SER A 166 -30.75 5.56 -17.61
C SER A 166 -29.64 4.74 -16.97
N ARG A 167 -29.75 3.41 -16.97
CA ARG A 167 -28.66 2.52 -16.55
C ARG A 167 -27.61 2.42 -17.66
N VAL A 168 -26.40 2.86 -17.37
CA VAL A 168 -25.27 2.78 -18.30
C VAL A 168 -24.49 1.49 -18.07
N ALA A 169 -24.18 0.78 -19.15
CA ALA A 169 -23.40 -0.46 -19.12
C ALA A 169 -22.03 -0.23 -18.49
N TRP A 170 -21.54 -1.19 -17.70
CA TRP A 170 -20.15 -1.21 -17.29
C TRP A 170 -19.28 -1.63 -18.50
N PRO A 171 -18.18 -0.93 -18.81
CA PRO A 171 -17.38 -1.23 -20.00
C PRO A 171 -16.38 -2.37 -19.75
N ASP A 172 -16.85 -3.58 -19.40
CA ASP A 172 -16.01 -4.76 -19.13
C ASP A 172 -15.29 -5.33 -20.36
N GLU A 173 -15.66 -4.91 -21.56
CA GLU A 173 -14.93 -5.20 -22.80
C GLU A 173 -13.57 -4.48 -22.86
N LEU A 174 -13.38 -3.41 -22.09
CA LEU A 174 -12.12 -2.68 -22.00
C LEU A 174 -11.16 -3.40 -21.06
N THR A 175 -9.89 -3.52 -21.46
CA THR A 175 -8.83 -4.10 -20.61
C THR A 175 -8.68 -3.37 -19.27
N ASN A 176 -9.02 -2.09 -19.20
CA ASN A 176 -9.01 -1.27 -17.98
C ASN A 176 -10.00 -1.78 -16.92
N PHE A 177 -11.11 -2.38 -17.35
CA PHE A 177 -12.27 -2.71 -16.52
C PHE A 177 -12.72 -4.18 -16.64
N GLU A 178 -12.01 -4.99 -17.42
CA GLU A 178 -12.20 -6.44 -17.46
C GLU A 178 -11.93 -7.05 -16.07
N SER A 179 -12.82 -7.93 -15.61
CA SER A 179 -12.56 -8.77 -14.43
C SER A 179 -12.11 -8.04 -13.15
N CYS A 180 -12.70 -6.88 -12.82
CA CYS A 180 -12.41 -6.21 -11.54
C CYS A 180 -12.72 -7.14 -10.35
N GLU A 181 -11.67 -7.69 -9.71
CA GLU A 181 -11.86 -8.58 -8.56
C GLU A 181 -12.26 -7.78 -7.31
N THR A 182 -11.69 -6.59 -7.15
CA THR A 182 -12.02 -5.65 -6.09
C THR A 182 -13.18 -4.76 -6.54
N PRO A 183 -14.22 -4.55 -5.72
CA PRO A 183 -15.40 -3.77 -6.09
C PRO A 183 -15.14 -2.26 -6.01
N ALA A 184 -14.03 -1.81 -6.60
CA ALA A 184 -13.60 -0.43 -6.68
C ALA A 184 -12.75 -0.20 -7.94
N ALA A 185 -12.90 0.99 -8.50
CA ALA A 185 -12.11 1.50 -9.61
C ALA A 185 -11.79 2.96 -9.34
N PHE A 186 -10.67 3.46 -9.85
CA PHE A 186 -10.32 4.86 -9.72
C PHE A 186 -9.49 5.32 -10.90
N CYS A 187 -9.36 6.64 -10.99
CA CYS A 187 -8.55 7.34 -11.95
C CYS A 187 -7.49 8.15 -11.23
N CYS A 188 -6.34 8.39 -11.87
CA CYS A 188 -5.32 9.31 -11.40
C CYS A 188 -4.82 10.16 -12.56
N TRP A 189 -4.78 11.47 -12.34
CA TRP A 189 -4.40 12.46 -13.35
C TRP A 189 -3.18 13.25 -12.87
N PRO A 190 -2.13 13.36 -13.70
CA PRO A 190 -0.99 14.23 -13.45
C PRO A 190 -1.10 15.59 -14.14
N LYS A 191 -2.13 15.83 -14.98
CA LYS A 191 -2.22 17.03 -15.82
C LYS A 191 -3.59 17.69 -15.81
N ASP A 192 -3.58 19.01 -15.85
CA ASP A 192 -4.72 19.91 -16.02
C ASP A 192 -4.56 20.72 -17.33
N ARG A 193 -5.59 20.68 -18.17
CA ARG A 193 -5.67 21.36 -19.47
C ARG A 193 -6.77 22.42 -19.57
N GLN A 194 -7.50 22.74 -18.49
CA GLN A 194 -8.63 23.68 -18.56
C GLN A 194 -8.54 24.84 -17.55
N ALA A 195 -8.68 26.07 -18.04
CA ALA A 195 -8.54 27.27 -17.23
C ALA A 195 -9.91 27.77 -16.73
N ASN A 196 -9.91 28.37 -15.52
CA ASN A 196 -11.07 29.03 -14.90
C ASN A 196 -12.26 28.10 -14.59
N ASP A 197 -12.00 26.85 -14.22
CA ASP A 197 -13.00 25.92 -13.68
C ASP A 197 -12.96 25.78 -12.15
N GLY A 198 -12.10 26.58 -11.50
CA GLY A 198 -11.96 26.61 -10.05
C GLY A 198 -11.13 25.47 -9.48
N ASN A 199 -10.43 24.71 -10.34
CA ASN A 199 -9.54 23.61 -9.98
C ASN A 199 -8.22 23.72 -10.75
N GLY A 200 -7.21 22.94 -10.34
CA GLY A 200 -5.90 22.88 -11.01
C GLY A 200 -5.15 24.22 -11.11
N ASN A 201 -4.13 24.23 -11.97
CA ASN A 201 -3.21 25.35 -12.16
C ASN A 201 -3.16 25.87 -13.61
N CYS A 202 -4.01 25.34 -14.51
CA CYS A 202 -4.15 25.86 -15.85
C CYS A 202 -4.76 27.28 -15.86
N ALA A 203 -4.16 28.20 -16.61
CA ALA A 203 -4.66 29.56 -16.77
C ALA A 203 -4.59 30.05 -18.23
N LYS A 204 -5.34 31.13 -18.50
CA LYS A 204 -5.23 31.86 -19.77
C LYS A 204 -4.03 32.82 -19.78
N PRO A 205 -3.48 33.15 -20.96
CA PRO A 205 -3.75 32.53 -22.26
C PRO A 205 -3.19 31.11 -22.30
N TYR A 206 -3.96 30.19 -22.90
CA TYR A 206 -3.74 28.75 -22.76
C TYR A 206 -2.36 28.27 -23.27
N ASP A 207 -1.91 28.87 -24.38
CA ASP A 207 -0.62 28.61 -25.03
C ASP A 207 0.60 28.91 -24.16
N GLN A 208 0.44 29.72 -23.11
CA GLN A 208 1.53 30.13 -22.22
C GLN A 208 1.37 29.56 -20.81
N ASN A 209 0.13 29.50 -20.33
CA ASN A 209 -0.18 29.26 -18.92
C ASN A 209 -0.95 27.96 -18.67
N CYS A 210 -1.17 27.13 -19.68
CA CYS A 210 -1.89 25.85 -19.55
C CYS A 210 -1.15 24.64 -20.16
N VAL A 211 -0.06 24.86 -20.89
CA VAL A 211 0.79 23.75 -21.34
C VAL A 211 1.48 23.14 -20.12
N ASP A 212 1.26 21.83 -19.91
CA ASP A 212 1.90 21.03 -18.85
C ASP A 212 1.68 21.64 -17.45
N LYS A 213 0.41 21.79 -17.07
CA LYS A 213 0.02 22.31 -15.76
C LYS A 213 -0.52 21.22 -14.86
N ASP A 214 -0.21 21.39 -13.59
CA ASP A 214 -0.54 20.49 -12.51
C ASP A 214 -2.04 20.56 -12.14
N PRO A 215 -2.71 19.43 -11.91
CA PRO A 215 -4.02 19.39 -11.30
C PRO A 215 -3.96 19.80 -9.82
N ALA A 216 -5.13 19.91 -9.18
CA ALA A 216 -5.18 20.07 -7.73
C ALA A 216 -4.76 18.77 -7.03
N ASP A 217 -3.68 18.83 -6.26
CA ASP A 217 -3.12 17.70 -5.53
C ASP A 217 -4.08 17.15 -4.46
N ASN A 218 -4.27 15.83 -4.41
CA ASN A 218 -5.06 15.19 -3.36
C ASN A 218 -4.48 13.87 -2.82
N THR A 219 -3.33 13.42 -3.33
CA THR A 219 -2.70 12.14 -2.98
C THR A 219 -1.22 12.14 -3.26
N ASN A 220 -0.49 11.28 -2.54
CA ASN A 220 0.84 10.85 -2.94
C ASN A 220 0.75 9.58 -3.81
N LEU A 221 1.43 9.57 -4.94
CA LEU A 221 1.75 8.46 -5.81
C LEU A 221 2.99 7.76 -5.29
N CYS A 222 2.86 6.57 -4.74
CA CYS A 222 4.00 5.88 -4.12
C CYS A 222 4.78 5.02 -5.11
N PHE A 223 4.05 4.22 -5.88
CA PHE A 223 4.64 3.17 -6.71
C PHE A 223 3.74 2.81 -7.90
N ALA A 224 4.32 2.81 -9.10
CA ALA A 224 3.68 2.32 -10.32
C ALA A 224 4.32 0.98 -10.71
N ASP A 225 3.53 -0.09 -10.68
CA ASP A 225 3.96 -1.42 -11.10
C ASP A 225 3.61 -1.64 -12.58
N LEU A 226 4.63 -1.59 -13.44
CA LEU A 226 4.42 -1.63 -14.89
C LEU A 226 3.90 -3.00 -15.37
N ASP A 227 4.08 -4.06 -14.59
CA ASP A 227 3.51 -5.38 -14.88
C ASP A 227 1.99 -5.38 -14.69
N LYS A 228 1.50 -4.64 -13.69
CA LYS A 228 0.06 -4.47 -13.45
C LYS A 228 -0.59 -3.56 -14.49
N GLY A 229 0.12 -2.50 -14.87
CA GLY A 229 -0.33 -1.56 -15.89
C GLY A 229 -0.32 -2.14 -17.31
N ASN A 230 0.52 -3.15 -17.58
CA ASN A 230 0.71 -3.76 -18.91
C ASN A 230 -0.61 -4.18 -19.59
N LYS A 231 -1.59 -4.67 -18.82
CA LYS A 231 -2.91 -5.04 -19.37
C LYS A 231 -3.54 -3.91 -20.19
N SER A 232 -3.35 -2.67 -19.77
CA SER A 232 -3.94 -1.48 -20.37
C SER A 232 -2.90 -0.64 -21.13
N SER A 233 -1.65 -0.58 -20.68
CA SER A 233 -0.60 0.20 -21.33
C SER A 233 0.10 -0.53 -22.48
N ALA A 234 -0.05 -1.86 -22.59
CA ALA A 234 0.70 -2.74 -23.49
C ALA A 234 2.23 -2.64 -23.34
N PHE A 235 2.70 -2.12 -22.21
CA PHE A 235 4.12 -2.03 -21.88
C PHE A 235 4.55 -3.25 -21.06
N ASP A 236 5.07 -4.27 -21.75
CA ASP A 236 5.53 -5.51 -21.11
C ASP A 236 6.87 -5.29 -20.39
N SER A 237 6.79 -5.05 -19.09
CA SER A 237 7.96 -4.90 -18.23
C SER A 237 7.71 -5.54 -16.86
N ARG A 238 7.81 -6.87 -16.81
CA ARG A 238 7.61 -7.67 -15.58
C ARG A 238 8.40 -7.18 -14.36
N GLN A 239 9.64 -6.74 -14.55
CA GLN A 239 10.49 -6.16 -13.49
C GLN A 239 10.46 -4.63 -13.44
N GLY A 240 9.73 -3.98 -14.36
CA GLY A 240 9.64 -2.53 -14.43
C GLY A 240 8.75 -1.98 -13.33
N PHE A 241 9.18 -0.86 -12.78
CA PHE A 241 8.41 -0.06 -11.84
C PHE A 241 8.90 1.38 -11.88
N MET A 242 8.09 2.28 -11.35
CA MET A 242 8.53 3.61 -10.93
C MET A 242 8.19 3.80 -9.47
N SER A 243 9.07 4.46 -8.74
CA SER A 243 8.92 4.75 -7.33
C SER A 243 9.09 6.23 -7.12
N PHE A 244 8.19 6.81 -6.35
CA PHE A 244 8.16 8.24 -6.05
C PHE A 244 8.13 8.37 -4.52
N PRO A 245 9.30 8.33 -3.86
CA PRO A 245 9.38 8.32 -2.39
C PRO A 245 9.24 9.71 -1.77
N GLU A 246 9.22 10.77 -2.58
CA GLU A 246 9.06 12.17 -2.17
C GLU A 246 7.77 12.72 -2.78
N ASP A 247 7.17 13.69 -2.09
CA ASP A 247 5.91 14.32 -2.44
C ASP A 247 6.15 15.61 -3.25
N ASN A 248 5.18 16.00 -4.09
CA ASN A 248 5.07 17.31 -4.71
C ASN A 248 6.30 17.64 -5.57
N ASN A 249 6.76 18.90 -5.55
CA ASN A 249 7.89 19.42 -6.33
C ASN A 249 9.24 18.72 -6.10
N ALA A 250 9.35 17.85 -5.09
CA ALA A 250 10.56 17.08 -4.83
C ALA A 250 10.46 15.62 -5.31
N GLY A 251 9.29 15.19 -5.79
CA GLY A 251 9.04 13.84 -6.28
C GLY A 251 8.04 13.78 -7.43
N GLU A 252 6.83 13.28 -7.17
CA GLU A 252 5.81 12.91 -8.16
C GLU A 252 5.12 14.07 -8.91
N GLY A 253 5.23 15.31 -8.42
CA GLY A 253 4.39 16.44 -8.88
C GLY A 253 3.05 16.49 -8.14
N ALA A 254 2.05 17.18 -8.68
CA ALA A 254 0.70 17.17 -8.11
C ALA A 254 -0.12 16.07 -8.77
N ILE A 255 -0.68 15.15 -7.98
CA ILE A 255 -1.49 14.05 -8.49
C ILE A 255 -2.90 14.13 -7.92
N HIS A 256 -3.89 14.01 -8.80
CA HIS A 256 -5.29 13.93 -8.39
C HIS A 256 -5.86 12.54 -8.68
N CYS A 257 -6.32 11.83 -7.65
CA CYS A 257 -7.01 10.57 -7.83
C CYS A 257 -8.46 10.63 -7.34
N HIS A 258 -9.38 10.08 -8.13
CA HIS A 258 -10.81 10.02 -7.81
C HIS A 258 -11.42 8.71 -8.32
N GLY A 259 -12.28 8.10 -7.53
CA GLY A 259 -12.87 6.82 -7.91
C GLY A 259 -14.27 6.56 -7.39
N LEU A 260 -14.61 5.28 -7.44
CA LEU A 260 -15.91 4.75 -7.12
C LEU A 260 -15.78 3.36 -6.50
N ALA A 261 -16.77 2.98 -5.71
CA ALA A 261 -16.90 1.64 -5.13
C ALA A 261 -18.34 1.15 -5.25
N TRP A 262 -18.49 -0.16 -5.39
CA TRP A 262 -19.77 -0.85 -5.48
C TRP A 262 -19.86 -2.03 -4.51
N ALA A 263 -21.01 -2.70 -4.46
CA ALA A 263 -21.21 -3.86 -3.58
C ALA A 263 -20.83 -5.16 -4.29
N ALA A 264 -20.69 -6.24 -3.53
CA ALA A 264 -20.49 -7.58 -4.08
C ALA A 264 -21.75 -8.14 -4.75
N ASP A 265 -22.93 -7.73 -4.28
CA ASP A 265 -24.21 -8.06 -4.91
C ASP A 265 -24.40 -7.25 -6.19
N GLU A 266 -24.68 -7.92 -7.31
CA GLU A 266 -24.87 -7.30 -8.63
C GLU A 266 -26.19 -6.50 -8.73
N TYR A 267 -27.19 -6.82 -7.90
CA TYR A 267 -28.48 -6.12 -7.86
C TYR A 267 -28.50 -4.93 -6.90
N ASP A 268 -27.44 -4.77 -6.11
CA ASP A 268 -27.26 -3.58 -5.29
C ASP A 268 -27.18 -2.31 -6.16
N THR A 269 -27.79 -1.24 -5.70
CA THR A 269 -27.87 0.03 -6.44
C THR A 269 -26.50 0.59 -6.85
N TYR A 270 -25.46 0.46 -6.01
CA TYR A 270 -24.11 0.91 -6.42
C TYR A 270 -23.50 0.00 -7.50
N SER A 271 -23.85 -1.27 -7.53
CA SER A 271 -23.38 -2.23 -8.53
C SER A 271 -24.10 -2.07 -9.86
N ARG A 272 -25.42 -1.85 -9.85
CA ARG A 272 -26.22 -1.64 -11.06
C ARG A 272 -25.85 -0.35 -11.80
N TYR A 273 -25.46 0.69 -11.07
CA TYR A 273 -25.16 2.02 -11.59
C TYR A 273 -23.67 2.40 -11.57
N LYS A 274 -22.77 1.43 -11.40
CA LYS A 274 -21.32 1.68 -11.43
C LYS A 274 -20.83 2.24 -12.78
N GLY A 275 -21.48 1.87 -13.90
CA GLY A 275 -21.20 2.43 -15.22
C GLY A 275 -21.48 3.93 -15.30
N ASN A 276 -22.61 4.38 -14.75
CA ASN A 276 -22.94 5.80 -14.64
C ASN A 276 -21.91 6.55 -13.79
N ASN A 277 -21.51 5.97 -12.66
CA ASN A 277 -20.53 6.58 -11.76
C ASN A 277 -19.14 6.69 -12.40
N LEU A 278 -18.70 5.67 -13.14
CA LEU A 278 -17.46 5.72 -13.90
C LEU A 278 -17.50 6.82 -14.97
N PHE A 279 -18.58 6.89 -15.75
CA PHE A 279 -18.78 7.96 -16.73
C PHE A 279 -18.70 9.35 -16.07
N PHE A 280 -19.41 9.52 -14.95
CA PHE A 280 -19.44 10.80 -14.25
C PHE A 280 -18.06 11.21 -13.75
N VAL A 281 -17.36 10.33 -13.03
CA VAL A 281 -16.03 10.61 -12.47
C VAL A 281 -15.03 10.89 -13.59
N SER A 282 -14.93 10.01 -14.58
CA SER A 282 -13.85 10.07 -15.55
C SER A 282 -14.08 11.11 -16.66
N MET A 283 -15.24 11.06 -17.33
CA MET A 283 -15.48 11.86 -18.53
C MET A 283 -16.12 13.20 -18.19
N TYR A 284 -17.12 13.22 -17.30
CA TYR A 284 -17.89 14.44 -17.04
C TYR A 284 -17.21 15.37 -16.02
N ASP A 285 -17.02 14.95 -14.76
CA ASP A 285 -16.46 15.80 -13.71
C ASP A 285 -14.99 16.14 -13.99
N HIS A 286 -14.12 15.12 -14.09
CA HIS A 286 -12.68 15.39 -14.16
C HIS A 286 -12.22 15.83 -15.55
N MET A 287 -12.57 15.12 -16.62
CA MET A 287 -12.09 15.52 -17.96
C MET A 287 -12.84 16.74 -18.53
N HIS A 288 -14.19 16.76 -18.51
CA HIS A 288 -14.96 17.82 -19.16
C HIS A 288 -15.15 19.08 -18.29
N GLN A 289 -15.44 18.93 -16.98
CA GLN A 289 -15.63 20.09 -16.10
C GLN A 289 -14.31 20.65 -15.56
N ARG A 290 -13.33 19.80 -15.24
CA ARG A 290 -12.05 20.21 -14.59
C ARG A 290 -10.81 20.15 -15.48
N GLY A 291 -10.91 19.55 -16.67
CA GLY A 291 -9.77 19.42 -17.57
C GLY A 291 -8.66 18.50 -17.10
N TYR A 292 -8.91 17.54 -16.20
CA TYR A 292 -7.88 16.60 -15.75
C TYR A 292 -7.73 15.44 -16.72
N VAL A 293 -6.49 15.17 -17.12
CA VAL A 293 -6.13 14.27 -18.24
C VAL A 293 -4.77 13.59 -18.01
N GLU A 294 -4.41 12.70 -18.94
CA GLU A 294 -3.21 11.86 -19.02
C GLU A 294 -3.12 10.78 -17.93
N GLU A 295 -2.30 9.76 -18.22
CA GLU A 295 -2.02 8.64 -17.34
C GLU A 295 -0.75 8.85 -16.51
N ILE A 296 -0.67 8.18 -15.36
CA ILE A 296 0.64 7.93 -14.73
C ILE A 296 1.42 7.02 -15.68
N PRO A 297 2.68 7.35 -16.05
CA PRO A 297 3.39 6.61 -17.09
C PRO A 297 3.35 5.09 -16.88
N GLY A 298 3.02 4.35 -17.94
CA GLY A 298 2.94 2.88 -17.90
C GLY A 298 1.78 2.26 -17.10
N MET A 299 0.93 3.09 -16.48
CA MET A 299 -0.35 2.72 -15.86
C MET A 299 -1.51 3.23 -16.73
N PRO A 300 -2.74 2.72 -16.59
CA PRO A 300 -3.90 3.39 -17.19
C PRO A 300 -4.26 4.68 -16.45
N MET A 301 -4.93 5.61 -17.13
CA MET A 301 -5.51 6.81 -16.50
C MET A 301 -6.62 6.41 -15.52
N CYS A 302 -7.48 5.47 -15.91
CA CYS A 302 -8.46 4.84 -15.03
C CYS A 302 -8.49 3.33 -15.22
N GLY A 303 -8.77 2.59 -14.15
CA GLY A 303 -8.94 1.14 -14.23
C GLY A 303 -9.47 0.53 -12.94
N CYS A 304 -9.69 -0.78 -12.97
CA CYS A 304 -9.87 -1.57 -11.75
C CYS A 304 -8.67 -1.35 -10.82
N MET A 305 -8.92 -1.45 -9.52
CA MET A 305 -7.90 -1.21 -8.49
C MET A 305 -6.61 -2.04 -8.67
N GLU A 306 -6.73 -3.25 -9.25
CA GLU A 306 -5.60 -4.14 -9.53
C GLU A 306 -4.60 -3.59 -10.54
N GLN A 307 -5.01 -2.67 -11.40
CA GLN A 307 -4.19 -2.10 -12.48
C GLN A 307 -3.69 -0.70 -12.17
N MET A 308 -4.16 -0.09 -11.08
CA MET A 308 -3.83 1.28 -10.72
C MET A 308 -2.60 1.34 -9.80
N PRO A 309 -1.89 2.49 -9.75
CA PRO A 309 -0.72 2.66 -8.90
C PRO A 309 -1.07 2.64 -7.40
N LEU A 310 -0.05 2.34 -6.59
CA LEU A 310 -0.12 2.52 -5.15
C LEU A 310 -0.15 4.02 -4.85
N VAL A 311 -1.22 4.49 -4.22
CA VAL A 311 -1.41 5.90 -3.86
C VAL A 311 -1.90 6.02 -2.41
N THR A 312 -1.75 7.18 -1.78
CA THR A 312 -2.13 7.37 -0.37
C THR A 312 -3.58 7.78 -0.19
N ARG A 313 -4.23 8.28 -1.24
CA ARG A 313 -5.61 8.74 -1.19
C ARG A 313 -6.28 8.70 -2.57
N SER A 314 -7.59 8.57 -2.55
CA SER A 314 -8.44 8.87 -3.70
C SER A 314 -9.72 9.48 -3.15
N ASP A 315 -10.15 10.59 -3.74
CA ASP A 315 -11.51 11.10 -3.56
C ASP A 315 -12.51 10.06 -4.14
N CYS A 316 -13.80 10.21 -3.84
CA CYS A 316 -14.80 9.38 -4.51
C CYS A 316 -16.18 9.99 -4.68
N THR A 317 -16.86 9.50 -5.71
CA THR A 317 -18.28 9.78 -5.98
C THR A 317 -19.12 8.53 -5.68
N GLN A 318 -20.32 8.76 -5.18
CA GLN A 318 -21.38 7.76 -5.12
C GLN A 318 -22.58 8.24 -5.93
N VAL A 319 -23.36 7.28 -6.41
CA VAL A 319 -24.67 7.52 -7.04
C VAL A 319 -25.76 7.44 -5.99
N ASP A 320 -26.64 8.43 -5.97
CA ASP A 320 -27.88 8.41 -5.20
C ASP A 320 -29.03 8.29 -6.22
N VAL A 321 -29.63 7.11 -6.28
CA VAL A 321 -30.58 6.76 -7.36
C VAL A 321 -32.00 6.81 -6.85
N THR A 322 -32.88 7.43 -7.64
CA THR A 322 -34.32 7.36 -7.48
C THR A 322 -34.90 6.60 -8.67
N GLU A 323 -35.57 5.49 -8.41
CA GLU A 323 -36.20 4.64 -9.42
C GLU A 323 -37.70 4.60 -9.21
N ASP A 324 -38.46 4.80 -10.28
CA ASP A 324 -39.87 4.50 -10.32
C ASP A 324 -40.05 3.21 -11.10
N TRP A 325 -40.86 2.30 -10.58
CA TRP A 325 -41.14 1.02 -11.22
C TRP A 325 -42.58 0.57 -10.99
N GLU A 326 -43.03 -0.36 -11.83
CA GLU A 326 -44.35 -0.96 -11.75
C GLU A 326 -44.26 -2.49 -11.87
N VAL A 327 -45.20 -3.20 -11.24
CA VAL A 327 -45.31 -4.67 -11.35
C VAL A 327 -46.69 -5.03 -11.82
N SER A 328 -46.77 -5.71 -12.96
CA SER A 328 -48.02 -6.24 -13.48
C SER A 328 -48.14 -7.73 -13.18
N TYR A 329 -49.31 -8.17 -12.73
CA TYR A 329 -49.64 -9.57 -12.51
C TYR A 329 -50.70 -10.03 -13.51
N ASN A 330 -50.47 -11.19 -14.13
CA ASN A 330 -51.48 -11.95 -14.86
C ASN A 330 -51.53 -13.40 -14.33
N PRO A 331 -52.70 -13.98 -14.00
CA PRO A 331 -52.84 -15.38 -13.64
C PRO A 331 -52.12 -16.40 -14.55
N GLU A 332 -52.05 -16.16 -15.87
CA GLU A 332 -51.34 -17.07 -16.79
C GLU A 332 -49.83 -16.81 -16.90
N GLY A 333 -49.38 -15.59 -16.55
CA GLY A 333 -48.03 -15.09 -16.82
C GLY A 333 -47.19 -14.76 -15.59
N GLY A 334 -47.78 -14.80 -14.39
CA GLY A 334 -47.12 -14.41 -13.15
C GLY A 334 -46.94 -12.89 -13.02
N MET A 335 -46.02 -12.49 -12.15
CA MET A 335 -45.65 -11.09 -11.93
C MET A 335 -44.47 -10.69 -12.83
N VAL A 336 -44.57 -9.53 -13.47
CA VAL A 336 -43.55 -8.93 -14.32
C VAL A 336 -43.33 -7.49 -13.89
N GLY A 337 -42.10 -7.18 -13.47
CA GLY A 337 -41.69 -5.82 -13.12
C GLY A 337 -41.14 -5.05 -14.30
N LYS A 338 -41.26 -3.72 -14.26
CA LYS A 338 -40.69 -2.79 -15.24
C LYS A 338 -40.26 -1.50 -14.57
N ILE A 339 -39.02 -1.08 -14.82
CA ILE A 339 -38.55 0.27 -14.46
C ILE A 339 -39.16 1.28 -15.43
N THR A 340 -39.77 2.34 -14.90
CA THR A 340 -40.44 3.38 -15.68
C THR A 340 -39.67 4.69 -15.67
N LYS A 341 -38.89 4.95 -14.62
CA LYS A 341 -38.05 6.15 -14.50
C LYS A 341 -36.78 5.83 -13.70
N VAL A 342 -35.68 6.44 -14.11
CA VAL A 342 -34.42 6.47 -13.37
C VAL A 342 -33.97 7.93 -13.27
N ASP A 343 -33.54 8.34 -12.08
CA ASP A 343 -32.95 9.66 -11.81
C ASP A 343 -31.72 9.44 -10.92
N ILE A 344 -30.57 9.94 -11.34
CA ILE A 344 -29.28 9.67 -10.69
C ILE A 344 -28.62 10.98 -10.29
N ASP A 345 -28.45 11.16 -8.98
CA ASP A 345 -27.62 12.22 -8.44
C ASP A 345 -26.21 11.69 -8.15
N PHE A 346 -25.21 12.53 -8.44
CA PHE A 346 -23.81 12.21 -8.17
C PHE A 346 -23.30 13.08 -7.02
N ASN A 347 -22.96 12.43 -5.91
CA ASN A 347 -22.53 13.11 -4.69
C ASN A 347 -21.18 12.60 -4.23
N ALA A 348 -20.45 13.43 -3.47
CA ALA A 348 -19.29 12.97 -2.74
C ALA A 348 -19.65 11.75 -1.89
N CYS A 349 -18.86 10.70 -2.01
CA CYS A 349 -19.12 9.45 -1.33
C CYS A 349 -19.13 9.63 0.19
N ARG A 350 -20.02 8.91 0.86
CA ARG A 350 -20.09 8.89 2.32
C ARG A 350 -19.25 7.73 2.86
N GLY A 351 -18.17 8.04 3.56
CA GLY A 351 -17.24 7.05 4.10
C GLY A 351 -17.42 6.77 5.59
N ARG A 352 -16.72 5.75 6.09
CA ARG A 352 -16.70 5.34 7.50
C ARG A 352 -16.28 6.52 8.40
N ASN A 353 -16.91 6.64 9.56
CA ASN A 353 -16.58 7.65 10.58
C ASN A 353 -16.59 9.10 10.04
N ASN A 354 -17.53 9.43 9.14
CA ASN A 354 -17.65 10.74 8.49
C ASN A 354 -16.42 11.17 7.66
N ARG A 355 -15.52 10.23 7.31
CA ARG A 355 -14.48 10.46 6.30
C ARG A 355 -15.12 10.42 4.91
N ASN A 356 -15.89 11.44 4.59
CA ASN A 356 -16.55 11.60 3.30
C ASN A 356 -15.53 12.04 2.23
N ASN A 357 -15.85 11.77 0.97
CA ASN A 357 -14.96 12.00 -0.17
C ASN A 357 -13.60 11.28 -0.04
N ASP A 358 -13.63 10.01 0.38
CA ASP A 358 -12.45 9.17 0.58
C ASP A 358 -12.81 7.73 0.19
N LEU A 359 -12.19 7.22 -0.88
CA LEU A 359 -12.50 5.91 -1.48
C LEU A 359 -12.21 4.75 -0.53
N TRP A 360 -11.09 4.81 0.19
CA TRP A 360 -10.78 3.80 1.19
C TRP A 360 -11.86 3.77 2.27
N ALA A 361 -12.28 4.94 2.77
CA ALA A 361 -13.32 5.05 3.79
C ALA A 361 -14.70 4.63 3.28
N LYS A 362 -15.02 4.87 2.00
CA LYS A 362 -16.26 4.38 1.36
C LYS A 362 -16.28 2.86 1.31
N VAL A 363 -15.21 2.21 0.87
CA VAL A 363 -15.14 0.74 0.86
C VAL A 363 -15.18 0.19 2.29
N ALA A 364 -14.51 0.84 3.24
CA ALA A 364 -14.56 0.47 4.65
C ALA A 364 -15.99 0.50 5.21
N ARG A 365 -16.81 1.48 4.80
CA ARG A 365 -18.24 1.53 5.15
C ARG A 365 -19.01 0.38 4.52
N LEU A 366 -18.80 0.10 3.23
CA LEU A 366 -19.48 -1.02 2.56
C LEU A 366 -19.14 -2.37 3.21
N TYR A 367 -17.91 -2.53 3.71
CA TYR A 367 -17.53 -3.68 4.51
C TYR A 367 -18.30 -3.77 5.84
N ASP A 368 -18.47 -2.65 6.57
CA ASP A 368 -19.29 -2.65 7.80
C ASP A 368 -20.76 -2.97 7.54
N GLU A 369 -21.27 -2.55 6.37
CA GLU A 369 -22.63 -2.84 5.91
C GLU A 369 -22.78 -4.28 5.38
N GLY A 370 -21.72 -5.09 5.35
CA GLY A 370 -21.75 -6.47 4.84
C GLY A 370 -21.87 -6.57 3.32
N ARG A 371 -21.67 -5.46 2.60
CA ARG A 371 -21.80 -5.35 1.14
C ARG A 371 -20.50 -5.63 0.40
N VAL A 372 -19.37 -5.67 1.09
CA VAL A 372 -18.05 -6.01 0.55
C VAL A 372 -17.38 -7.02 1.48
N SER A 373 -16.59 -7.96 0.94
CA SER A 373 -15.90 -8.96 1.76
C SER A 373 -14.66 -8.39 2.46
N ALA A 374 -14.24 -9.01 3.57
CA ALA A 374 -12.99 -8.65 4.25
C ALA A 374 -11.76 -8.78 3.33
N ARG A 375 -11.79 -9.77 2.41
CA ARG A 375 -10.71 -9.99 1.44
C ARG A 375 -10.60 -8.80 0.49
N ASP A 376 -11.71 -8.34 -0.06
CA ASP A 376 -11.70 -7.25 -1.04
C ASP A 376 -11.35 -5.93 -0.38
N PHE A 377 -11.87 -5.66 0.83
CA PHE A 377 -11.44 -4.51 1.62
C PHE A 377 -9.93 -4.52 1.90
N GLY A 378 -9.37 -5.69 2.22
CA GLY A 378 -7.93 -5.86 2.40
C GLY A 378 -7.12 -5.54 1.13
N LYS A 379 -7.63 -5.88 -0.06
CA LYS A 379 -7.00 -5.52 -1.34
C LYS A 379 -7.00 -4.00 -1.57
N VAL A 380 -8.09 -3.32 -1.21
CA VAL A 380 -8.15 -1.84 -1.30
C VAL A 380 -7.04 -1.20 -0.48
N GLY A 381 -6.80 -1.66 0.75
CA GLY A 381 -5.72 -1.16 1.60
C GLY A 381 -4.29 -1.42 1.09
N GLN A 382 -4.13 -2.32 0.10
CA GLN A 382 -2.82 -2.56 -0.55
C GLN A 382 -2.55 -1.62 -1.72
N VAL A 383 -3.57 -0.90 -2.21
CA VAL A 383 -3.45 0.06 -3.32
C VAL A 383 -3.66 1.49 -2.82
N LEU A 384 -4.67 1.70 -1.97
CA LEU A 384 -4.91 2.94 -1.24
C LEU A 384 -4.36 2.80 0.18
N THR A 385 -3.17 3.35 0.39
CA THR A 385 -2.47 3.30 1.68
C THR A 385 -2.70 4.61 2.47
N ASN A 386 -1.71 5.10 3.19
CA ASN A 386 -1.67 6.46 3.75
C ASN A 386 -0.24 7.02 3.64
N ASP A 387 -0.07 8.32 3.89
CA ASP A 387 1.22 8.99 3.71
C ASP A 387 2.36 8.39 4.55
N HIS A 388 2.05 7.87 5.73
CA HIS A 388 3.04 7.21 6.59
C HIS A 388 3.48 5.85 6.01
N ASP A 389 2.57 5.17 5.31
CA ASP A 389 2.75 3.80 4.85
C ASP A 389 3.21 3.71 3.38
N CYS A 390 3.31 4.84 2.68
CA CYS A 390 3.80 4.94 1.30
C CYS A 390 5.18 4.29 1.09
N TYR A 391 6.12 4.54 2.02
CA TYR A 391 7.44 3.90 2.03
C TYR A 391 7.33 2.37 2.18
N PHE A 392 6.54 1.91 3.16
CA PHE A 392 6.41 0.47 3.42
C PHE A 392 5.69 -0.26 2.28
N GLY A 393 4.68 0.35 1.68
CA GLY A 393 4.00 -0.17 0.49
C GLY A 393 4.94 -0.28 -0.71
N THR A 394 5.81 0.72 -0.89
CA THR A 394 6.85 0.73 -1.93
C THR A 394 7.87 -0.39 -1.72
N GLU A 395 8.45 -0.53 -0.52
CA GLU A 395 9.42 -1.59 -0.23
C GLU A 395 8.77 -2.99 -0.35
N TYR A 396 7.53 -3.15 0.10
CA TYR A 396 6.79 -4.41 -0.09
C TYR A 396 6.57 -4.73 -1.57
N ALA A 397 6.27 -3.74 -2.41
CA ALA A 397 6.12 -3.91 -3.84
C ALA A 397 7.46 -4.28 -4.53
N LYS A 398 8.57 -3.65 -4.12
CA LYS A 398 9.93 -4.04 -4.57
C LYS A 398 10.26 -5.48 -4.16
N GLN A 399 10.00 -5.86 -2.91
CA GLN A 399 10.29 -7.19 -2.40
C GLN A 399 9.52 -8.29 -3.16
N LYS A 400 8.26 -8.03 -3.54
CA LYS A 400 7.48 -8.93 -4.41
C LYS A 400 8.14 -9.17 -5.78
N LYS A 401 8.93 -8.21 -6.26
CA LYS A 401 9.71 -8.33 -7.49
C LYS A 401 11.13 -8.90 -7.26
N GLY A 402 11.46 -9.29 -6.03
CA GLY A 402 12.80 -9.76 -5.66
C GLY A 402 13.84 -8.64 -5.61
N LEU A 403 13.40 -7.41 -5.38
CA LEU A 403 14.24 -6.23 -5.29
C LEU A 403 14.26 -5.72 -3.85
N ALA A 404 15.42 -5.28 -3.39
CA ALA A 404 15.63 -4.60 -2.12
C ALA A 404 16.37 -3.28 -2.37
N THR A 405 16.17 -2.30 -1.50
CA THR A 405 16.86 -1.02 -1.61
C THR A 405 18.33 -1.19 -1.23
N GLY A 406 19.24 -1.11 -2.21
CA GLY A 406 20.65 -1.42 -2.02
C GLY A 406 21.59 -0.31 -2.50
N TYR A 407 22.89 -0.51 -2.24
CA TYR A 407 23.96 0.27 -2.85
C TYR A 407 25.07 -0.65 -3.33
N THR A 408 25.44 -0.51 -4.60
CA THR A 408 26.61 -1.20 -5.16
C THR A 408 27.81 -0.27 -5.08
N HIS A 409 28.84 -0.69 -4.35
CA HIS A 409 30.13 0.01 -4.26
C HIS A 409 31.22 -0.70 -5.06
N ASP A 410 32.32 0.02 -5.30
CA ASP A 410 33.56 -0.56 -5.83
C ASP A 410 34.34 -1.23 -4.69
N SER A 411 34.32 -2.57 -4.66
CA SER A 411 34.99 -3.38 -3.63
C SER A 411 36.52 -3.26 -3.64
N THR A 412 37.12 -2.68 -4.68
CA THR A 412 38.55 -2.38 -4.73
C THR A 412 38.92 -1.07 -4.02
N VAL A 413 37.92 -0.28 -3.61
CA VAL A 413 38.12 1.07 -3.04
C VAL A 413 37.40 1.24 -1.70
N TRP A 414 36.27 0.54 -1.51
CA TRP A 414 35.41 0.71 -0.35
C TRP A 414 35.09 -0.63 0.31
N THR A 415 35.13 -0.65 1.64
CA THR A 415 34.67 -1.76 2.48
C THR A 415 33.53 -1.26 3.35
N GLN A 416 32.39 -1.96 3.37
CA GLN A 416 31.29 -1.65 4.29
C GLN A 416 31.69 -2.04 5.71
N VAL A 417 31.47 -1.15 6.69
CA VAL A 417 31.90 -1.37 8.09
C VAL A 417 30.76 -1.27 9.09
N ALA A 418 29.58 -0.82 8.65
CA ALA A 418 28.34 -0.82 9.41
C ALA A 418 27.17 -0.47 8.47
N GLY A 419 25.98 -0.98 8.77
CA GLY A 419 24.76 -0.53 8.12
C GLY A 419 23.50 -1.03 8.84
N ARG A 420 22.33 -0.59 8.40
CA ARG A 420 21.04 -0.97 8.99
C ARG A 420 19.94 -1.05 7.93
N ASP A 421 18.84 -1.70 8.30
CA ASP A 421 17.69 -1.95 7.44
C ASP A 421 18.12 -2.60 6.11
N GLU A 422 17.73 -2.09 4.94
CA GLU A 422 18.06 -2.74 3.65
C GLU A 422 19.56 -2.66 3.30
N LEU A 423 20.34 -1.87 4.04
CA LEU A 423 21.80 -1.81 3.94
C LEU A 423 22.49 -2.42 5.17
N GLU A 424 21.83 -3.34 5.89
CA GLU A 424 22.35 -3.98 7.09
C GLU A 424 23.73 -4.62 6.88
N HIS A 425 24.64 -4.33 7.82
CA HIS A 425 25.96 -4.95 7.92
C HIS A 425 26.42 -4.81 9.36
N ASP A 426 26.94 -5.89 9.94
CA ASP A 426 27.41 -5.88 11.31
C ASP A 426 28.55 -4.87 11.52
N ALA A 427 28.47 -4.10 12.59
CA ALA A 427 29.39 -3.00 12.81
C ALA A 427 30.77 -3.51 13.24
N TYR A 428 31.82 -2.97 12.62
CA TYR A 428 33.18 -3.23 13.05
C TYR A 428 33.38 -2.75 14.49
N GLY A 429 33.98 -3.60 15.34
CA GLY A 429 34.41 -3.21 16.68
C GLY A 429 35.53 -2.17 16.66
N LYS A 430 35.77 -1.49 17.79
CA LYS A 430 36.81 -0.44 17.94
C LYS A 430 38.14 -0.80 17.26
N ASN A 431 38.69 -1.97 17.59
CA ASN A 431 40.02 -2.36 17.11
C ASN A 431 39.99 -2.76 15.63
N ALA A 432 39.00 -3.53 15.18
CA ALA A 432 38.82 -3.86 13.76
C ALA A 432 38.68 -2.59 12.92
N PHE A 433 37.81 -1.67 13.34
CA PHE A 433 37.61 -0.38 12.69
C PHE A 433 38.88 0.46 12.69
N ASN A 434 39.58 0.61 13.81
CA ASN A 434 40.79 1.43 13.89
C ASN A 434 41.93 0.86 13.03
N THR A 435 42.15 -0.46 13.05
CA THR A 435 43.13 -1.14 12.21
C THR A 435 42.83 -0.89 10.73
N ALA A 436 41.57 -1.06 10.33
CA ALA A 436 41.16 -0.87 8.95
C ALA A 436 41.23 0.61 8.53
N PHE A 437 40.70 1.52 9.35
CA PHE A 437 40.54 2.94 9.04
C PHE A 437 41.85 3.73 9.12
N PHE A 438 42.73 3.46 10.09
CA PHE A 438 44.01 4.18 10.22
C PHE A 438 45.20 3.44 9.60
N GLY A 439 45.20 2.11 9.65
CA GLY A 439 46.35 1.30 9.21
C GLY A 439 46.28 0.84 7.76
N GLN A 440 45.07 0.58 7.24
CA GLN A 440 44.87 -0.12 5.97
C GLN A 440 44.12 0.68 4.90
N THR A 441 43.59 1.86 5.25
CA THR A 441 42.97 2.79 4.29
C THR A 441 43.94 3.19 3.18
N LEU A 442 43.42 3.38 1.97
CA LEU A 442 44.18 3.85 0.81
C LEU A 442 44.73 5.26 1.01
N THR A 443 44.13 6.05 1.91
CA THR A 443 44.54 7.41 2.25
C THR A 443 45.36 7.51 3.54
N LYS A 444 46.03 6.43 3.96
CA LYS A 444 46.75 6.37 5.25
C LYS A 444 47.86 7.42 5.38
N ASP A 445 48.46 7.81 4.24
CA ASP A 445 49.57 8.76 4.18
C ASP A 445 49.09 10.22 4.18
N THR A 446 47.78 10.46 4.09
CA THR A 446 47.18 11.79 4.17
C THR A 446 46.17 11.82 5.33
N THR A 447 44.92 11.48 5.05
CA THR A 447 43.82 11.53 6.00
C THR A 447 42.81 10.42 5.69
N PRO A 448 42.47 9.55 6.66
CA PRO A 448 41.42 8.55 6.50
C PRO A 448 40.05 9.14 6.11
N ILE A 449 39.30 8.40 5.27
CA ILE A 449 38.00 8.83 4.74
C ILE A 449 36.92 7.77 5.00
N ILE A 450 35.77 8.22 5.50
CA ILE A 450 34.54 7.41 5.63
C ILE A 450 33.54 7.92 4.58
N MET A 451 32.92 7.01 3.83
CA MET A 451 31.78 7.32 2.98
C MET A 451 30.50 6.85 3.67
N ARG A 452 29.53 7.74 3.81
CA ARG A 452 28.16 7.40 4.22
C ARG A 452 27.27 7.33 2.99
N ILE A 453 26.49 6.27 2.90
CA ILE A 453 25.41 6.10 1.93
C ILE A 453 24.07 6.13 2.65
N CYS A 454 23.09 6.81 2.06
CA CYS A 454 21.72 6.85 2.53
C CYS A 454 20.75 6.77 1.36
N ALA A 455 20.12 5.62 1.15
CA ALA A 455 19.30 5.40 -0.05
C ALA A 455 18.07 6.31 -0.11
N ASP A 456 17.48 6.60 1.07
CA ASP A 456 16.24 7.37 1.20
C ASP A 456 16.47 8.84 1.54
N CYS A 457 17.72 9.32 1.55
CA CYS A 457 18.01 10.73 1.82
C CYS A 457 17.72 11.60 0.58
N VAL A 458 17.56 12.91 0.82
CA VAL A 458 17.51 13.88 -0.28
C VAL A 458 18.79 13.82 -1.11
N SER A 459 18.73 14.24 -2.37
CA SER A 459 19.82 14.10 -3.36
C SER A 459 21.22 14.46 -2.84
N THR A 460 21.37 15.58 -2.13
CA THR A 460 22.65 16.05 -1.57
C THR A 460 23.21 15.18 -0.44
N HIS A 461 22.36 14.39 0.22
CA HIS A 461 22.69 13.58 1.40
C HIS A 461 22.73 12.07 1.13
N LYS A 462 22.47 11.65 -0.12
CA LYS A 462 22.54 10.23 -0.52
C LYS A 462 23.96 9.66 -0.40
N ARG A 463 24.98 10.51 -0.58
CA ARG A 463 26.40 10.17 -0.44
C ARG A 463 27.16 11.33 0.20
N ILE A 464 27.87 11.06 1.30
CA ILE A 464 28.65 12.06 2.03
C ILE A 464 30.00 11.46 2.42
N PHE A 465 31.07 12.23 2.28
CA PHE A 465 32.42 11.82 2.67
C PHE A 465 32.88 12.58 3.91
N TYR A 466 33.18 11.85 4.98
CA TYR A 466 33.84 12.34 6.17
C TYR A 466 35.35 12.22 5.97
N LYS A 467 36.07 13.34 6.10
CA LYS A 467 37.53 13.40 6.08
C LYS A 467 38.01 13.64 7.51
N ARG A 468 38.85 12.75 8.04
CA ARG A 468 39.50 12.97 9.34
C ARG A 468 40.62 14.00 9.21
N LEU A 469 40.74 14.94 10.16
CA LEU A 469 41.76 16.01 10.14
C LEU A 469 42.84 15.81 11.21
N THR A 470 42.51 15.15 12.31
CA THR A 470 43.39 14.96 13.49
C THR A 470 43.52 13.47 13.85
N PRO A 471 44.53 13.05 14.62
CA PRO A 471 44.54 11.72 15.23
C PRO A 471 43.43 11.59 16.30
N ILE A 472 43.21 10.38 16.82
CA ILE A 472 42.39 10.13 18.01
C ILE A 472 43.35 10.08 19.21
N ASP A 473 43.14 10.96 20.20
CA ASP A 473 44.01 11.10 21.36
C ASP A 473 43.62 10.15 22.50
N ASP A 474 42.32 9.89 22.74
CA ASP A 474 41.86 8.91 23.71
C ASP A 474 41.83 7.49 23.09
N PRO A 475 42.66 6.55 23.57
CA PRO A 475 42.69 5.18 23.05
C PRO A 475 41.38 4.39 23.30
N ASN A 476 40.47 4.92 24.10
CA ASN A 476 39.15 4.35 24.36
C ASN A 476 38.05 4.96 23.50
N PHE A 477 38.33 6.05 22.76
CA PHE A 477 37.34 6.67 21.89
C PHE A 477 37.00 5.76 20.71
N GLN A 478 35.70 5.64 20.41
CA GLN A 478 35.17 4.76 19.37
C GLN A 478 34.49 5.59 18.30
N LEU A 479 35.23 5.94 17.25
CA LEU A 479 34.76 6.85 16.21
C LEU A 479 33.52 6.32 15.48
N LEU A 480 33.52 5.06 15.06
CA LEU A 480 32.37 4.46 14.35
C LEU A 480 31.11 4.46 15.24
N HIS A 481 31.26 4.03 16.50
CA HIS A 481 30.16 4.08 17.47
C HIS A 481 29.68 5.53 17.71
N ASN A 482 30.60 6.49 17.80
CA ASN A 482 30.25 7.90 17.94
C ASN A 482 29.40 8.40 16.76
N ILE A 483 29.84 8.10 15.53
CA ILE A 483 29.12 8.46 14.30
C ILE A 483 27.71 7.83 14.24
N MET A 484 27.55 6.60 14.71
CA MET A 484 26.29 5.87 14.64
C MET A 484 25.29 6.21 15.74
N TYR A 485 25.77 6.53 16.96
CA TYR A 485 24.94 6.56 18.16
C TYR A 485 25.04 7.86 18.98
N TYR A 486 26.08 8.68 18.79
CA TYR A 486 26.31 9.84 19.66
C TYR A 486 25.29 10.95 19.39
N ARG A 487 24.43 11.18 20.37
CA ARG A 487 23.36 12.19 20.33
C ARG A 487 23.43 13.05 21.58
N ASN A 488 24.08 14.19 21.48
CA ASN A 488 24.24 15.12 22.61
C ASN A 488 24.22 16.58 22.15
N GLY A 489 24.11 17.52 23.08
CA GLY A 489 24.16 18.96 22.78
C GLY A 489 25.57 19.50 22.56
N ASN A 490 26.60 18.74 22.94
CA ASN A 490 28.02 19.09 22.80
C ASN A 490 28.75 18.04 21.96
N PRO A 491 29.88 18.38 21.31
CA PRO A 491 30.73 17.39 20.65
C PRO A 491 31.31 16.35 21.60
N ALA A 492 31.69 15.20 21.05
CA ALA A 492 32.61 14.31 21.73
C ALA A 492 34.05 14.86 21.62
N PRO A 493 34.91 14.67 22.64
CA PRO A 493 36.23 15.32 22.71
C PRO A 493 37.14 15.09 21.50
N ASP A 494 37.11 13.89 20.91
CA ASP A 494 37.97 13.51 19.77
C ASP A 494 37.19 13.46 18.44
N ASN A 495 36.02 14.08 18.35
CA ASN A 495 35.26 14.17 17.11
C ASN A 495 34.45 15.47 17.03
N VAL A 496 35.16 16.58 16.96
CA VAL A 496 34.63 17.95 16.86
C VAL A 496 34.59 18.39 15.39
N TRP A 497 33.43 18.88 14.95
CA TRP A 497 33.23 19.46 13.63
C TRP A 497 34.18 20.63 13.36
N ASP A 498 34.77 20.68 12.16
CA ASP A 498 35.70 21.72 11.68
C ASP A 498 37.03 21.81 12.46
N GLU A 499 37.26 20.90 13.41
CA GLU A 499 38.53 20.73 14.10
C GLU A 499 39.11 19.34 13.79
N ASP A 500 38.32 18.30 14.03
CA ASP A 500 38.73 16.90 13.85
C ASP A 500 38.25 16.29 12.53
N TYR A 501 37.23 16.87 11.90
CA TYR A 501 36.71 16.38 10.63
C TYR A 501 35.98 17.43 9.82
N SER A 502 35.91 17.17 8.51
CA SER A 502 35.08 17.89 7.54
C SER A 502 34.22 16.91 6.73
N LEU A 503 33.10 17.40 6.19
CA LEU A 503 32.21 16.65 5.31
C LEU A 503 32.30 17.19 3.88
N HIS A 504 32.20 16.31 2.88
CA HIS A 504 32.33 16.64 1.47
C HIS A 504 31.31 15.87 0.60
N SER A 505 30.95 16.44 -0.55
CA SER A 505 30.02 15.82 -1.49
C SER A 505 30.68 14.80 -2.43
N THR A 506 32.00 14.92 -2.64
CA THR A 506 32.76 14.07 -3.55
C THR A 506 33.99 13.48 -2.86
N TYR A 507 34.48 12.36 -3.38
CA TYR A 507 35.67 11.70 -2.86
C TYR A 507 36.92 12.56 -3.12
N GLU A 508 36.99 13.19 -4.29
CA GLU A 508 38.08 14.06 -4.71
C GLU A 508 38.20 15.30 -3.80
N ASP A 509 37.06 15.90 -3.45
CA ASP A 509 36.99 17.00 -2.48
C ASP A 509 37.44 16.53 -1.09
N ALA A 510 37.03 15.34 -0.64
CA ALA A 510 37.47 14.79 0.64
C ALA A 510 38.98 14.51 0.68
N VAL A 511 39.56 13.97 -0.40
CA VAL A 511 41.01 13.73 -0.50
C VAL A 511 41.77 15.06 -0.47
N SER A 512 41.35 16.04 -1.27
CA SER A 512 42.03 17.34 -1.39
C SER A 512 41.73 18.30 -0.21
N GLY A 513 40.62 18.10 0.49
CA GLY A 513 40.08 19.06 1.46
C GLY A 513 39.32 20.24 0.82
N ALA A 514 39.04 20.20 -0.49
CA ALA A 514 38.30 21.24 -1.17
C ALA A 514 36.79 21.20 -0.84
N ASN A 515 36.12 22.33 -0.98
CA ASN A 515 34.65 22.45 -0.87
C ASN A 515 34.03 21.73 0.35
N PRO A 516 34.51 21.97 1.59
CA PRO A 516 33.87 21.39 2.76
C PRO A 516 32.42 21.89 2.89
N TRP A 517 31.55 21.02 3.37
CA TRP A 517 30.18 21.36 3.72
C TRP A 517 30.15 22.45 4.79
N LYS A 518 29.03 23.16 4.83
CA LYS A 518 28.78 24.23 5.81
C LYS A 518 27.58 23.87 6.67
N CYS A 519 27.56 24.40 7.88
CA CYS A 519 26.46 24.19 8.81
C CYS A 519 25.68 25.49 9.04
N PRO A 520 24.37 25.41 9.30
CA PRO A 520 23.56 26.59 9.63
C PRO A 520 24.14 27.39 10.80
N GLY A 521 24.56 28.62 10.54
CA GLY A 521 25.18 29.49 11.55
C GLY A 521 26.52 28.97 12.07
N ASP A 522 27.26 28.23 11.25
CA ASP A 522 28.58 27.65 11.55
C ASP A 522 28.57 26.72 12.79
N LYS A 523 27.43 26.07 13.04
CA LYS A 523 27.23 25.18 14.19
C LYS A 523 26.70 23.82 13.74
N PHE A 524 27.48 22.79 14.02
CA PHE A 524 27.06 21.41 13.81
C PHE A 524 26.03 20.98 14.88
N ASN A 525 24.91 20.42 14.45
CA ASN A 525 23.90 19.88 15.37
C ASN A 525 24.22 18.43 15.78
N TYR A 526 24.87 18.24 16.92
CA TYR A 526 25.22 16.91 17.46
C TYR A 526 24.02 16.07 17.92
N HIS A 527 22.78 16.59 17.87
CA HIS A 527 21.58 15.75 17.98
C HIS A 527 21.20 15.04 16.68
N ALA A 528 21.79 15.45 15.54
CA ALA A 528 21.65 14.84 14.23
C ALA A 528 22.98 14.17 13.85
N PRO A 529 23.29 12.96 14.37
CA PRO A 529 24.58 12.30 14.21
C PRO A 529 25.04 12.24 12.76
N PHE A 530 26.35 12.36 12.56
CA PHE A 530 27.07 12.41 11.29
C PHE A 530 26.77 13.61 10.38
N THR A 531 25.50 14.01 10.20
CA THR A 531 25.09 15.04 9.23
C THR A 531 25.04 16.46 9.81
N GLY A 532 24.72 16.60 11.09
CA GLY A 532 24.69 17.89 11.78
C GLY A 532 23.63 18.87 11.29
N GLU A 533 22.67 18.42 10.45
CA GLU A 533 21.77 19.27 9.65
C GLU A 533 22.51 20.24 8.71
N CYS A 534 23.76 19.91 8.36
CA CYS A 534 24.63 20.66 7.46
C CYS A 534 24.37 20.28 6.00
N SER A 535 24.84 21.08 5.06
CA SER A 535 24.68 20.85 3.63
C SER A 535 25.88 21.41 2.84
N PRO A 536 26.01 21.10 1.54
CA PRO A 536 27.08 21.68 0.72
C PRO A 536 27.08 23.22 0.70
N ASP A 537 25.91 23.85 0.73
CA ASP A 537 25.74 25.30 0.65
C ASP A 537 25.54 25.99 2.03
N GLY A 538 25.35 25.22 3.10
CA GLY A 538 25.08 25.72 4.45
C GLY A 538 23.60 25.89 4.80
N THR A 539 22.69 25.57 3.88
CA THR A 539 21.26 25.52 4.17
C THR A 539 20.93 24.41 5.15
N LYS A 540 19.95 24.67 6.03
CA LYS A 540 19.54 23.69 7.03
C LYS A 540 18.72 22.59 6.38
N VAL A 541 19.22 21.36 6.40
CA VAL A 541 18.46 20.17 5.93
C VAL A 541 18.21 19.23 7.11
N ARG A 542 16.95 19.09 7.50
CA ARG A 542 16.56 18.28 8.66
C ARG A 542 16.38 16.80 8.29
N ASN A 543 16.42 15.94 9.30
CA ASN A 543 16.05 14.52 9.21
C ASN A 543 16.87 13.74 8.16
N GLN A 544 18.16 14.04 7.98
CA GLN A 544 19.03 13.30 7.04
C GLN A 544 19.95 12.30 7.74
N HIS A 545 20.01 12.30 9.07
CA HIS A 545 20.77 11.34 9.87
C HIS A 545 20.00 10.04 10.13
N SER A 546 20.63 9.08 10.80
CA SER A 546 19.97 7.87 11.30
C SER A 546 20.34 7.63 12.77
N TYR A 547 19.51 6.84 13.47
CA TYR A 547 19.74 6.44 14.86
C TYR A 547 19.83 4.92 14.94
N PHE A 548 21.03 4.35 15.00
CA PHE A 548 21.22 2.89 14.92
C PHE A 548 20.70 2.10 16.14
N ASN A 549 20.25 2.78 17.20
CA ASN A 549 19.65 2.17 18.38
C ASN A 549 18.12 2.32 18.45
N ASP A 550 17.51 2.99 17.49
CA ASP A 550 16.06 3.25 17.43
C ASP A 550 15.49 2.78 16.08
N GLY A 551 14.44 1.97 16.14
CA GLY A 551 13.70 1.53 14.95
C GLY A 551 13.02 2.68 14.19
N ASN A 552 12.82 3.83 14.84
CA ASN A 552 12.15 5.01 14.28
C ASN A 552 13.12 6.15 13.90
N GLY A 553 14.38 5.84 13.61
CA GLY A 553 15.36 6.81 13.10
C GLY A 553 14.86 7.53 11.84
N PRO A 554 15.21 8.82 11.63
CA PRO A 554 14.65 9.61 10.52
C PRO A 554 15.02 9.10 9.12
N ARG A 555 16.13 8.36 8.99
CA ARG A 555 16.49 7.61 7.77
C ARG A 555 16.83 6.17 8.14
N LYS A 556 16.32 5.23 7.35
CA LYS A 556 16.39 3.79 7.60
C LYS A 556 17.56 3.17 6.84
N ASN A 557 17.61 3.32 5.53
CA ASN A 557 18.63 2.65 4.69
C ASN A 557 19.94 3.43 4.69
N VAL A 558 20.79 3.22 5.70
CA VAL A 558 22.07 3.92 5.88
C VAL A 558 23.21 2.93 6.14
N ALA A 559 24.32 3.13 5.44
CA ALA A 559 25.55 2.38 5.62
C ALA A 559 26.79 3.28 5.62
N TYR A 560 27.84 2.81 6.28
CA TYR A 560 29.15 3.45 6.36
C TYR A 560 30.21 2.54 5.76
N TYR A 561 31.09 3.16 4.98
CA TYR A 561 32.17 2.51 4.27
C TYR A 561 33.49 3.22 4.58
N ILE A 562 34.59 2.50 4.61
CA ILE A 562 35.94 3.07 4.71
C ILE A 562 36.69 2.90 3.39
N ASN A 563 37.61 3.83 3.11
CA ASN A 563 38.36 3.86 1.86
C ASN A 563 39.47 2.79 1.81
N LYS A 564 39.08 1.52 1.75
CA LYS A 564 39.94 0.34 1.81
C LYS A 564 39.37 -0.74 0.88
N PRO A 565 40.19 -1.47 0.11
CA PRO A 565 39.74 -2.65 -0.62
C PRO A 565 39.23 -3.74 0.33
N GLU A 566 38.17 -4.45 -0.06
CA GLU A 566 37.57 -5.50 0.77
C GLU A 566 38.51 -6.69 0.98
N ASP A 567 39.35 -7.00 0.00
CA ASP A 567 40.26 -8.16 -0.01
C ASP A 567 41.61 -7.91 0.70
N VAL A 568 41.78 -6.74 1.33
CA VAL A 568 43.02 -6.37 2.03
C VAL A 568 42.78 -6.32 3.53
N GLY A 569 43.62 -6.96 4.35
CA GLY A 569 43.63 -6.72 5.80
C GLY A 569 42.36 -7.17 6.54
N VAL A 570 41.78 -6.30 7.36
CA VAL A 570 40.59 -6.64 8.16
C VAL A 570 39.44 -7.03 7.24
N SER A 571 38.89 -8.23 7.45
CA SER A 571 37.79 -8.78 6.64
C SER A 571 36.81 -9.58 7.50
N ASP A 572 35.59 -9.71 7.02
CA ASP A 572 34.54 -10.51 7.67
C ASP A 572 34.89 -12.00 7.59
N LEU A 573 34.74 -12.73 8.71
CA LEU A 573 34.97 -14.17 8.77
C LEU A 573 33.88 -14.96 8.03
N ILE A 574 32.69 -14.40 7.80
CA ILE A 574 31.66 -14.97 6.94
C ILE A 574 31.44 -14.05 5.73
N PRO A 575 32.12 -14.31 4.59
CA PRO A 575 31.81 -13.60 3.35
C PRO A 575 30.37 -13.90 2.90
N SER A 576 29.66 -12.88 2.44
CA SER A 576 28.28 -12.97 1.95
C SER A 576 28.08 -13.87 0.72
N ASP A 577 29.15 -14.34 0.06
CA ASP A 577 29.11 -15.05 -1.23
C ASP A 577 30.03 -16.29 -1.36
N ARG A 578 30.23 -17.13 -0.32
CA ARG A 578 30.94 -18.42 -0.53
C ARG A 578 30.30 -19.67 0.09
N THR A 579 30.38 -20.73 -0.72
CA THR A 579 30.13 -22.12 -0.35
C THR A 579 31.20 -22.61 0.63
N ARG A 580 30.71 -23.08 1.77
CA ARG A 580 31.43 -23.41 3.02
C ARG A 580 32.38 -24.60 2.83
N SER A 581 33.61 -24.53 3.33
CA SER A 581 34.57 -25.64 3.32
C SER A 581 34.70 -26.29 4.70
N PRO A 582 34.98 -27.60 4.79
CA PRO A 582 35.28 -28.25 6.07
C PRO A 582 36.66 -27.80 6.58
N GLY A 583 36.69 -26.96 7.61
CA GLY A 583 37.91 -26.37 8.20
C GLY A 583 37.78 -24.90 8.60
N ASP A 584 36.65 -24.27 8.27
CA ASP A 584 36.44 -22.84 8.52
C ASP A 584 36.09 -22.55 9.99
N ILE A 585 36.56 -21.40 10.50
CA ILE A 585 36.07 -20.78 11.74
C ILE A 585 34.65 -20.27 11.47
N ILE A 586 33.71 -20.58 12.36
CA ILE A 586 32.29 -20.22 12.23
C ILE A 586 31.89 -19.41 13.45
N GLU A 587 30.95 -18.47 13.28
CA GLU A 587 30.32 -17.75 14.38
C GLU A 587 28.82 -18.08 14.50
N GLU A 588 28.28 -17.98 15.71
CA GLU A 588 26.86 -18.13 16.00
C GLU A 588 26.44 -17.36 17.26
N GLU A 589 25.16 -17.04 17.36
CA GLU A 589 24.53 -16.43 18.54
C GLU A 589 23.87 -17.50 19.43
N ILE A 590 24.23 -17.51 20.71
CA ILE A 590 23.46 -18.24 21.71
C ILE A 590 22.41 -17.30 22.28
N GLY A 591 21.13 -17.70 22.21
CA GLY A 591 20.01 -16.93 22.77
C GLY A 591 19.63 -15.71 21.92
N ILE A 592 18.75 -14.85 22.47
CA ILE A 592 18.32 -13.60 21.82
C ILE A 592 19.15 -12.45 22.39
N VAL A 593 20.19 -12.05 21.68
CA VAL A 593 21.05 -10.92 22.03
C VAL A 593 20.39 -9.59 21.65
N LYS A 594 20.79 -8.49 22.31
CA LYS A 594 20.26 -7.14 22.02
C LYS A 594 20.93 -6.51 20.79
N THR A 595 22.17 -6.88 20.56
CA THR A 595 22.99 -6.47 19.42
C THR A 595 23.70 -7.73 18.95
N THR A 596 23.49 -8.09 17.69
CA THR A 596 24.19 -9.19 17.01
C THR A 596 25.70 -8.93 17.11
N GLY A 597 26.44 -9.96 17.47
CA GLY A 597 27.89 -9.95 17.44
C GLY A 597 28.42 -10.27 16.05
N ALA A 598 29.69 -9.93 15.83
CA ALA A 598 30.37 -10.20 14.58
C ALA A 598 31.85 -10.43 14.83
N SER A 599 32.46 -11.21 13.95
CA SER A 599 33.85 -11.60 14.04
C SER A 599 34.61 -11.28 12.76
N PHE A 600 35.74 -10.58 12.92
CA PHE A 600 36.56 -10.11 11.81
C PHE A 600 37.98 -10.68 11.93
N ASP A 601 38.53 -11.19 10.83
CA ASP A 601 39.94 -11.55 10.73
C ASP A 601 40.76 -10.27 10.58
N GLY A 602 41.75 -10.06 11.45
CA GLY A 602 42.68 -8.93 11.39
C GLY A 602 43.70 -9.02 10.25
N GLY A 603 43.87 -10.19 9.65
CA GLY A 603 44.86 -10.50 8.61
C GLY A 603 46.27 -10.76 9.14
N ASP A 604 46.47 -10.69 10.46
CA ASP A 604 47.75 -10.90 11.15
C ASP A 604 47.70 -12.06 12.17
N GLY A 605 46.63 -12.87 12.11
CA GLY A 605 46.34 -13.94 13.06
C GLY A 605 45.57 -13.48 14.30
N THR A 606 45.18 -12.21 14.37
CA THR A 606 44.23 -11.69 15.37
C THR A 606 42.80 -11.86 14.87
N ILE A 607 41.89 -12.29 15.76
CA ILE A 607 40.45 -12.26 15.51
C ILE A 607 39.83 -11.18 16.38
N HIS A 608 39.05 -10.30 15.77
CA HIS A 608 38.30 -9.25 16.46
C HIS A 608 36.86 -9.72 16.64
N VAL A 609 36.42 -9.92 17.88
CA VAL A 609 35.06 -10.33 18.18
C VAL A 609 34.31 -9.19 18.86
N THR A 610 33.14 -8.86 18.34
CA THR A 610 32.15 -7.99 18.99
C THR A 610 30.91 -8.80 19.32
N GLY A 611 30.21 -8.41 20.37
CA GLY A 611 28.97 -9.07 20.76
C GLY A 611 28.34 -8.44 21.98
N SER A 612 27.04 -8.67 22.13
CA SER A 612 26.33 -8.35 23.36
C SER A 612 25.88 -9.64 24.03
N GLY A 613 25.70 -9.58 25.35
CA GLY A 613 25.30 -10.76 26.09
C GLY A 613 24.78 -10.45 27.47
N ASP A 614 24.07 -11.43 28.01
CA ASP A 614 23.61 -11.46 29.40
C ASP A 614 23.63 -12.93 29.84
N ILE A 615 24.34 -13.19 30.93
CA ILE A 615 24.51 -14.53 31.50
C ILE A 615 23.92 -14.47 32.90
N TRP A 616 22.65 -14.85 33.03
CA TRP A 616 21.92 -14.81 34.29
C TRP A 616 20.95 -15.99 34.44
N HIS A 617 21.04 -16.70 35.57
CA HIS A 617 20.27 -17.91 35.87
C HIS A 617 20.35 -19.01 34.79
N GLN A 618 19.30 -19.14 33.96
CA GLN A 618 19.19 -20.12 32.88
C GLN A 618 19.14 -19.43 31.50
N ALA A 619 19.33 -18.11 31.46
CA ALA A 619 19.39 -17.34 30.23
C ALA A 619 20.86 -17.09 29.91
N ASP A 620 21.36 -17.85 28.93
CA ASP A 620 22.66 -17.62 28.31
C ASP A 620 22.42 -16.87 26.99
N ARG A 621 23.00 -15.67 26.88
CA ARG A 621 22.96 -14.86 25.67
C ARG A 621 24.38 -14.36 25.37
N PHE A 622 24.98 -14.78 24.26
CA PHE A 622 26.31 -14.33 23.84
C PHE A 622 26.64 -14.75 22.41
N HIS A 623 27.55 -14.00 21.79
CA HIS A 623 28.17 -14.33 20.52
C HIS A 623 29.37 -15.27 20.73
N TYR A 624 29.53 -16.27 19.87
CA TYR A 624 30.67 -17.18 19.95
C TYR A 624 31.23 -17.56 18.58
N ILE A 625 32.55 -17.77 18.54
CA ILE A 625 33.26 -18.36 17.40
C ILE A 625 33.73 -19.77 17.76
N TYR A 626 33.76 -20.66 16.78
CA TYR A 626 34.25 -22.02 16.94
C TYR A 626 34.99 -22.51 15.68
N GLU A 627 35.91 -23.45 15.90
CA GLU A 627 36.66 -24.14 14.85
C GLU A 627 36.52 -25.65 15.05
N ASN A 628 36.36 -26.40 13.96
CA ASN A 628 36.29 -27.86 14.02
C ASN A 628 37.70 -28.47 14.09
N GLY A 629 37.94 -29.40 15.01
CA GLY A 629 39.21 -30.11 15.14
C GLY A 629 39.05 -31.62 15.31
N GLU A 630 40.03 -32.39 14.83
CA GLU A 630 40.09 -33.85 15.00
C GLU A 630 41.29 -34.28 15.88
N GLY A 631 41.09 -35.31 16.71
CA GLY A 631 42.15 -35.89 17.54
C GLY A 631 42.47 -35.12 18.82
N ASP A 632 43.70 -35.25 19.31
CA ASP A 632 44.19 -34.50 20.47
C ASP A 632 44.57 -33.08 20.04
N ILE A 633 43.77 -32.10 20.46
CA ILE A 633 43.96 -30.68 20.10
C ILE A 633 44.48 -29.87 21.28
N THR A 634 45.38 -28.92 21.01
CA THR A 634 45.83 -27.92 21.98
C THR A 634 45.36 -26.55 21.53
N VAL A 635 44.44 -25.96 22.29
CA VAL A 635 43.91 -24.61 22.02
C VAL A 635 44.71 -23.61 22.85
N LYS A 636 45.27 -22.58 22.19
CA LYS A 636 45.95 -21.46 22.84
C LYS A 636 45.38 -20.17 22.28
N VAL A 637 44.75 -19.37 23.14
CA VAL A 637 44.24 -18.05 22.79
C VAL A 637 44.98 -17.01 23.61
N HIS A 638 45.44 -15.95 22.95
CA HIS A 638 46.05 -14.81 23.60
C HIS A 638 45.13 -13.60 23.46
N LEU A 639 44.54 -13.17 24.57
CA LEU A 639 43.70 -11.98 24.60
C LEU A 639 44.58 -10.73 24.54
N THR A 640 44.53 -10.01 23.43
CA THR A 640 45.34 -8.82 23.19
C THR A 640 44.70 -7.55 23.75
N ASP A 641 43.37 -7.43 23.65
CA ASP A 641 42.58 -6.33 24.20
C ASP A 641 41.17 -6.81 24.55
N MET A 642 40.55 -6.19 25.55
CA MET A 642 39.17 -6.45 25.92
C MET A 642 38.52 -5.18 26.48
N ALA A 643 37.46 -4.73 25.84
CA ALA A 643 36.74 -3.52 26.21
C ALA A 643 35.24 -3.78 26.34
N SER A 644 34.59 -3.02 27.22
CA SER A 644 33.13 -2.99 27.37
C SER A 644 32.61 -1.62 26.94
N ILE A 645 31.48 -1.61 26.22
CA ILE A 645 30.89 -0.41 25.59
C ILE A 645 29.63 0.14 26.30
N GLY A 646 29.32 -0.30 27.53
CA GLY A 646 28.09 0.13 28.20
C GLY A 646 28.14 0.15 29.71
N ASN A 647 28.42 1.33 30.29
CA ASN A 647 28.22 1.70 31.70
C ASN A 647 28.87 0.78 32.77
N ARG A 648 28.92 1.23 34.03
CA ARG A 648 29.75 0.69 35.13
C ARG A 648 29.45 -0.77 35.61
N TYR A 649 28.60 -1.54 34.91
CA TYR A 649 28.10 -2.84 35.37
C TYR A 649 28.33 -4.01 34.39
N VAL A 650 29.10 -3.81 33.32
CA VAL A 650 29.32 -4.85 32.31
C VAL A 650 30.74 -5.42 32.43
N CYS A 651 30.85 -6.72 32.65
CA CYS A 651 32.10 -7.48 32.60
C CYS A 651 32.18 -8.23 31.27
N SER A 652 33.25 -8.00 30.50
CA SER A 652 33.57 -8.84 29.34
C SER A 652 34.31 -10.09 29.83
N VAL A 653 33.95 -11.27 29.31
CA VAL A 653 34.54 -12.55 29.71
C VAL A 653 34.84 -13.39 28.47
N LEU A 654 36.05 -13.95 28.38
CA LEU A 654 36.44 -14.93 27.37
C LEU A 654 36.32 -16.34 27.96
N HIS A 655 35.48 -17.18 27.36
CA HIS A 655 35.38 -18.60 27.70
C HIS A 655 35.97 -19.47 26.58
N LEU A 656 36.88 -20.37 26.94
CA LEU A 656 37.43 -21.37 26.03
C LEU A 656 36.83 -22.73 26.37
N VAL A 657 36.15 -23.33 25.39
CA VAL A 657 35.51 -24.64 25.57
C VAL A 657 35.95 -25.56 24.43
N CYS A 658 36.46 -26.73 24.78
CA CYS A 658 36.70 -27.82 23.84
C CYS A 658 35.63 -28.89 24.10
N SER A 659 34.68 -29.05 23.19
CA SER A 659 33.62 -30.06 23.28
C SER A 659 33.80 -31.13 22.20
N ARG A 660 33.48 -32.39 22.53
CA ARG A 660 33.36 -33.45 21.51
C ARG A 660 31.94 -33.39 20.95
N PRO A 661 31.73 -33.49 19.63
CA PRO A 661 30.39 -33.60 19.08
C PRO A 661 29.75 -34.90 19.58
N SER A 662 28.87 -34.81 20.57
CA SER A 662 28.03 -35.93 20.96
C SER A 662 26.95 -36.08 19.89
N PHE A 663 27.01 -37.16 19.12
CA PHE A 663 25.91 -37.58 18.26
C PHE A 663 24.61 -37.60 19.08
N ASN A 664 23.68 -36.69 18.74
CA ASN A 664 22.34 -36.48 19.30
C ASN A 664 22.23 -36.06 20.78
N SER A 665 22.03 -34.76 21.04
CA SER A 665 20.92 -34.21 21.86
C SER A 665 20.95 -32.66 21.93
N PRO A 666 19.81 -31.97 22.06
CA PRO A 666 19.73 -30.52 21.98
C PRO A 666 20.14 -29.85 23.31
N LYS A 667 20.84 -28.72 23.18
CA LYS A 667 21.21 -27.73 24.21
C LYS A 667 22.37 -28.12 25.13
N LEU A 668 23.45 -27.35 24.98
CA LEU A 668 24.52 -27.17 25.96
C LEU A 668 23.89 -26.75 27.30
N GLN A 669 23.85 -27.63 28.30
CA GLN A 669 23.63 -27.24 29.69
C GLN A 669 25.00 -27.15 30.37
N ILE A 670 25.39 -25.94 30.75
CA ILE A 670 26.54 -25.70 31.63
C ILE A 670 26.19 -26.31 33.00
N PRO A 671 27.04 -27.18 33.59
CA PRO A 671 26.74 -27.79 34.88
C PRO A 671 26.73 -26.73 36.00
N THR A 672 25.60 -26.63 36.71
CA THR A 672 25.42 -25.81 37.91
C THR A 672 26.38 -26.23 39.03
N PRO A 673 26.99 -25.29 39.78
CA PRO A 673 27.68 -25.65 41.01
C PRO A 673 26.67 -26.07 42.09
N PRO A 674 27.03 -26.99 43.01
CA PRO A 674 26.13 -27.45 44.05
C PRO A 674 25.73 -26.29 44.99
N PRO A 675 24.50 -26.31 45.54
CA PRO A 675 24.04 -25.27 46.47
C PRO A 675 24.92 -25.28 47.73
N ALA A 676 25.43 -24.10 48.08
CA ALA A 676 26.14 -23.89 49.34
C ALA A 676 25.19 -24.14 50.52
N GLU A 677 25.61 -25.01 51.44
CA GLU A 677 24.99 -25.16 52.75
C GLU A 677 25.12 -23.86 53.56
N ASP A 678 24.08 -23.57 54.33
CA ASP A 678 23.96 -22.45 55.26
C ASP A 678 25.19 -22.25 56.16
N GLY A 679 25.76 -21.05 56.13
CA GLY A 679 26.76 -20.54 57.06
C GLY A 679 26.77 -19.01 57.06
N PRO A 680 26.98 -18.34 58.21
CA PRO A 680 26.33 -17.07 58.52
C PRO A 680 26.95 -15.85 57.84
N ARG A 681 26.09 -14.84 57.62
CA ARG A 681 26.40 -13.43 57.32
C ARG A 681 27.64 -12.92 58.07
N LEU A 682 28.50 -12.22 57.34
CA LEU A 682 29.27 -11.10 57.85
C LEU A 682 29.28 -9.97 56.80
N GLU A 683 28.99 -8.77 57.29
CA GLU A 683 28.94 -7.49 56.58
C GLU A 683 30.35 -7.01 56.17
N SER A 684 30.48 -6.48 54.95
CA SER A 684 31.03 -5.15 54.63
C SER A 684 30.98 -4.90 53.12
#